data_AF-A0A6C0DRL2-F1
#
_entry.id   AF-A0A6C0DRL2-F1
#
_cell.length_a   1.000
_cell.length_b   1.000
_cell.length_c   1.000
_cell.angle_alpha   90.00
_cell.angle_beta   90.00
_cell.angle_gamma   90.00
#
_symmetry.space_group_name_H-M   'P 1'
#
loop_
_entity.id
_entity.type
_entity.pdbx_description
1 polymer ?
#
loop_
_entity_poly.entity_id
_entity_poly.type
_entity_poly.pdbx_seq_one_letter_code
_entity_poly.pdbx_strand_id
1 'polypeptide(L)'
;MSSIIIYNIFCNENTIPILSDQINKIVFTGLYDNVEFIYCFFIGENNFIIEAKKYIQKSGKKFKFADTYICDFFDESHCLIQMKKYLVTDASATSNPRHFLYIHTFIKDITNLFLQEERTLTEYYLMTKHKDCIQLLEKFDTVGINLLSASPLEYYYYSIHYWWCRVDYYLTLSSEVSTQYPPNYYLLSNLDKVRIYHFINTNVSHETTEYPFYKYIDSYIYHEPIYVSKTNVNNIKIVIARYNENIDWVLPFSNVVIYNKGEKLDSKYKNVTYLKNVGREGHTFYQHIYENYDCLSDYTMFLQGNPFDHMPHIITVMHYLNETKIDIDFAFISENILKTNLIKCPYHIGHNGIIPLNRVFYELFGYYKPDLEYEFGPGNQFIVSKKAIHKKPRDFYLKIVKMLEYDNCPIEGYVIERFQSLIFNYKHSNVCHERTIAISYFLNQCSIKYNNEHICQIPFNTFDRGEDYLVTNNNGDSTKRGYSMCYNKNSPELEAFCIPDCFFHSWPSANIASFDGIKQQLIEASGMEPIIPKVGWVGNIYSPLSDVIEYTTRPLLKTIGDANPTLFDIIQVLPVDFVINENSNHYMSLPDLVRKYKYLIDIGGNGWSGRLKFLLFSKRPLLIVDRVYIEYFYNDLIPYVHYIPVKADLSDLIIQTHWMLANEDKCNEIANNAFNYAIENFTLDKFLDRVYYAYCNIVSK
;
A
#
# COMPACT_ATOMS: atom_id res chain seq x y z
N MET A 1 -29.35 32.97 -25.53
CA MET A 1 -28.74 31.64 -25.32
C MET A 1 -29.85 30.61 -25.49
N SER A 2 -29.65 29.60 -26.35
CA SER A 2 -30.67 28.58 -26.65
C SER A 2 -30.46 27.35 -25.77
N SER A 3 -30.66 27.52 -24.46
CA SER A 3 -30.57 26.43 -23.50
C SER A 3 -31.92 25.72 -23.37
N ILE A 4 -31.92 24.41 -23.22
CA ILE A 4 -33.13 23.61 -22.94
C ILE A 4 -32.94 22.78 -21.67
N ILE A 5 -34.03 22.26 -21.13
CA ILE A 5 -33.98 21.30 -20.02
C ILE A 5 -34.50 19.96 -20.51
N ILE A 6 -33.74 18.90 -20.27
CA ILE A 6 -34.22 17.52 -20.35
C ILE A 6 -34.61 17.09 -18.95
N TYR A 7 -35.89 16.89 -18.73
CA TYR A 7 -36.45 16.61 -17.42
C TYR A 7 -36.96 15.17 -17.37
N ASN A 8 -36.19 14.29 -16.75
CA ASN A 8 -36.53 12.89 -16.57
C ASN A 8 -37.30 12.67 -15.27
N ILE A 9 -38.59 12.33 -15.40
CA ILE A 9 -39.56 12.23 -14.32
C ILE A 9 -39.85 10.75 -14.06
N PHE A 10 -39.19 10.20 -13.04
CA PHE A 10 -39.55 8.92 -12.46
C PHE A 10 -40.83 9.07 -11.61
N CYS A 11 -41.88 8.37 -12.02
CA CYS A 11 -43.24 8.47 -11.54
C CYS A 11 -43.55 7.35 -10.54
N ASN A 12 -43.51 7.70 -9.26
CA ASN A 12 -43.94 6.90 -8.11
C ASN A 12 -44.85 7.72 -7.17
N GLU A 13 -45.18 7.17 -6.00
CA GLU A 13 -45.99 7.81 -4.95
C GLU A 13 -45.45 9.17 -4.44
N ASN A 14 -44.15 9.44 -4.58
CA ASN A 14 -43.50 10.67 -4.12
C ASN A 14 -43.33 11.74 -5.21
N THR A 15 -43.82 11.49 -6.43
CA THR A 15 -43.56 12.33 -7.61
C THR A 15 -44.06 13.76 -7.46
N ILE A 16 -45.29 13.95 -7.01
CA ILE A 16 -45.92 15.28 -7.01
C ILE A 16 -45.24 16.27 -6.06
N PRO A 17 -44.90 15.90 -4.80
CA PRO A 17 -44.09 16.76 -3.94
C PRO A 17 -42.74 17.17 -4.56
N ILE A 18 -42.03 16.23 -5.17
CA ILE A 18 -40.71 16.48 -5.79
C ILE A 18 -40.86 17.41 -7.02
N LEU A 19 -41.83 17.13 -7.90
CA LEU A 19 -42.13 17.98 -9.05
C LEU A 19 -42.49 19.40 -8.63
N SER A 20 -43.33 19.54 -7.61
CA SER A 20 -43.72 20.85 -7.08
C SER A 20 -42.50 21.65 -6.63
N ASP A 21 -41.61 21.05 -5.85
CA ASP A 21 -40.40 21.72 -5.34
C ASP A 21 -39.41 22.08 -6.47
N GLN A 22 -39.09 21.14 -7.37
CA GLN A 22 -38.18 21.38 -8.49
C GLN A 22 -38.71 22.45 -9.44
N ILE A 23 -40.00 22.41 -9.80
CA ILE A 23 -40.60 23.40 -10.70
C ILE A 23 -40.59 24.78 -10.06
N ASN A 24 -40.90 24.89 -8.77
CA ASN A 24 -40.78 26.16 -8.05
C ASN A 24 -39.34 26.68 -8.07
N LYS A 25 -38.33 25.82 -7.92
CA LYS A 25 -36.92 26.21 -8.03
C LYS A 25 -36.53 26.62 -9.45
N ILE A 26 -37.00 25.92 -10.49
CA ILE A 26 -36.78 26.31 -11.89
C ILE A 26 -37.32 27.72 -12.15
N VAL A 27 -38.50 28.04 -11.61
CA VAL A 27 -39.11 29.37 -11.75
C VAL A 27 -38.39 30.42 -10.90
N PHE A 28 -38.18 30.15 -9.60
CA PHE A 28 -37.66 31.13 -8.65
C PHE A 28 -36.20 31.52 -8.92
N THR A 29 -35.40 30.59 -9.41
CA THR A 29 -33.99 30.87 -9.81
C THR A 29 -33.90 31.70 -11.09
N GLY A 30 -35.01 31.95 -11.79
CA GLY A 30 -35.04 32.58 -13.10
C GLY A 30 -34.62 31.65 -14.24
N LEU A 31 -34.33 30.37 -13.96
CA LEU A 31 -33.95 29.40 -14.99
C LEU A 31 -35.07 29.19 -16.02
N TYR A 32 -36.34 29.18 -15.59
CA TYR A 32 -37.51 29.06 -16.47
C TYR A 32 -37.49 30.10 -17.60
N ASP A 33 -37.09 31.34 -17.30
CA ASP A 33 -37.05 32.42 -18.28
C ASP A 33 -35.86 32.31 -19.24
N ASN A 34 -34.77 31.69 -18.79
CA ASN A 34 -33.51 31.54 -19.53
C ASN A 34 -33.42 30.28 -20.40
N VAL A 35 -34.42 29.40 -20.36
CA VAL A 35 -34.51 28.21 -21.23
C VAL A 35 -35.64 28.34 -22.24
N GLU A 36 -35.47 27.69 -23.39
CA GLU A 36 -36.44 27.71 -24.49
C GLU A 36 -37.61 26.77 -24.19
N PHE A 37 -37.30 25.50 -23.94
CA PHE A 37 -38.26 24.45 -23.59
C PHE A 37 -37.71 23.54 -22.49
N ILE A 38 -38.64 22.92 -21.77
CA ILE A 38 -38.40 21.88 -20.77
C ILE A 38 -39.07 20.61 -21.29
N TYR A 39 -38.30 19.66 -21.79
CA TYR A 39 -38.79 18.40 -22.35
C TYR A 39 -38.91 17.35 -21.26
N CYS A 40 -40.14 16.96 -20.95
CA CYS A 40 -40.48 16.04 -19.87
C CYS A 40 -40.61 14.61 -20.39
N PHE A 41 -39.76 13.72 -19.88
CA PHE A 41 -39.81 12.28 -20.05
C PHE A 41 -40.47 11.65 -18.83
N PHE A 42 -41.43 10.76 -19.02
CA PHE A 42 -42.17 10.13 -17.94
C PHE A 42 -41.84 8.64 -17.88
N ILE A 43 -41.32 8.17 -16.75
CA ILE A 43 -40.89 6.78 -16.56
C ILE A 43 -41.56 6.22 -15.29
N GLY A 44 -42.10 5.00 -15.31
CA GLY A 44 -42.65 4.35 -14.11
C GLY A 44 -44.09 3.85 -14.27
N GLU A 45 -44.84 3.77 -13.17
CA GLU A 45 -46.19 3.19 -13.21
C GLU A 45 -47.21 4.13 -13.86
N ASN A 46 -48.13 3.55 -14.63
CA ASN A 46 -49.09 4.30 -15.45
C ASN A 46 -49.97 5.29 -14.65
N ASN A 47 -50.38 4.93 -13.43
CA ASN A 47 -51.24 5.78 -12.61
C ASN A 47 -50.52 7.07 -12.18
N PHE A 48 -49.26 6.97 -11.73
CA PHE A 48 -48.45 8.12 -11.33
C PHE A 48 -48.04 8.97 -12.54
N ILE A 49 -47.79 8.36 -13.71
CA ILE A 49 -47.53 9.09 -14.96
C ILE A 49 -48.71 10.00 -15.33
N ILE A 50 -49.95 9.50 -15.23
CA ILE A 50 -51.15 10.30 -15.53
C ILE A 50 -51.24 11.51 -14.60
N GLU A 51 -50.94 11.34 -13.32
CA GLU A 51 -50.96 12.42 -12.34
C GLU A 51 -49.84 13.46 -12.60
N ALA A 52 -48.61 12.99 -12.83
CA ALA A 52 -47.46 13.84 -13.16
C ALA A 52 -47.72 14.66 -14.43
N LYS A 53 -48.30 14.06 -15.48
CA LYS A 53 -48.68 14.78 -16.71
C LYS A 53 -49.70 15.88 -16.45
N LYS A 54 -50.74 15.60 -15.64
CA LYS A 54 -51.74 16.62 -15.26
C LYS A 54 -51.11 17.77 -14.48
N TYR A 55 -50.11 17.47 -13.64
CA TYR A 55 -49.37 18.49 -12.90
C TYR A 55 -48.55 19.37 -13.85
N ILE A 56 -47.70 18.76 -14.69
CA ILE A 56 -46.84 19.45 -15.67
C ILE A 56 -47.64 20.33 -16.64
N GLN A 57 -48.83 19.90 -17.08
CA GLN A 57 -49.73 20.70 -17.92
C GLN A 57 -50.07 22.07 -17.32
N LYS A 58 -50.14 22.15 -15.99
CA LYS A 58 -50.45 23.37 -15.25
C LYS A 58 -49.21 24.20 -14.92
N SER A 59 -48.01 23.64 -15.09
CA SER A 59 -46.74 24.24 -14.63
C SER A 59 -46.17 25.31 -15.54
N GLY A 60 -46.64 25.43 -16.78
CA GLY A 60 -46.26 26.53 -17.68
C GLY A 60 -46.13 26.12 -19.14
N LYS A 61 -46.17 27.11 -20.04
CA LYS A 61 -46.20 26.88 -21.50
C LYS A 61 -44.88 26.30 -22.08
N LYS A 62 -43.75 26.47 -21.38
CA LYS A 62 -42.44 25.96 -21.79
C LYS A 62 -42.24 24.47 -21.48
N PHE A 63 -43.05 23.88 -20.60
CA PHE A 63 -43.03 22.44 -20.36
C PHE A 63 -43.67 21.70 -21.54
N LYS A 64 -42.94 20.78 -22.15
CA LYS A 64 -43.34 19.99 -23.32
C LYS A 64 -43.25 18.51 -22.98
N PHE A 65 -44.23 17.74 -23.41
CA PHE A 65 -44.18 16.29 -23.30
C PHE A 65 -43.26 15.73 -24.38
N ALA A 66 -42.25 14.96 -23.97
CA ALA A 66 -41.32 14.30 -24.87
C ALA A 66 -41.72 12.84 -25.08
N ASP A 67 -41.50 11.98 -24.07
CA ASP A 67 -41.75 10.54 -24.21
C ASP A 67 -42.30 9.92 -22.92
N THR A 68 -42.81 8.69 -23.00
CA THR A 68 -43.35 7.92 -21.88
C THR A 68 -42.92 6.47 -21.95
N TYR A 69 -42.33 5.96 -20.87
CA TYR A 69 -41.92 4.57 -20.72
C TYR A 69 -42.57 3.97 -19.48
N ILE A 70 -43.45 2.99 -19.69
CA ILE A 70 -44.14 2.30 -18.59
C ILE A 70 -43.28 1.10 -18.19
N CYS A 71 -42.81 1.09 -16.95
CA CYS A 71 -41.96 0.03 -16.42
C CYS A 71 -42.18 -0.15 -14.91
N ASP A 72 -41.98 -1.38 -14.44
CA ASP A 72 -42.13 -1.75 -13.02
C ASP A 72 -40.83 -1.50 -12.21
N PHE A 73 -39.73 -1.25 -12.92
CA PHE A 73 -38.40 -1.01 -12.34
C PHE A 73 -37.72 0.17 -13.01
N PHE A 74 -36.79 0.79 -12.29
CA PHE A 74 -36.08 1.98 -12.74
C PHE A 74 -35.17 1.68 -13.95
N ASP A 75 -35.37 2.40 -15.06
CA ASP A 75 -34.51 2.34 -16.24
C ASP A 75 -34.36 3.74 -16.85
N GLU A 76 -33.21 4.36 -16.57
CA GLU A 76 -32.87 5.71 -17.06
C GLU A 76 -32.30 5.71 -18.48
N SER A 77 -31.87 4.55 -18.99
CA SER A 77 -31.24 4.41 -20.30
C SER A 77 -32.17 4.86 -21.43
N HIS A 78 -33.49 4.65 -21.28
CA HIS A 78 -34.51 5.10 -22.23
C HIS A 78 -34.45 6.61 -22.45
N CYS A 79 -34.41 7.41 -21.37
CA CYS A 79 -34.36 8.87 -21.49
C CYS A 79 -33.07 9.35 -22.18
N LEU A 80 -31.92 8.84 -21.74
CA LEU A 80 -30.59 9.23 -22.25
C LEU A 80 -30.45 8.97 -23.77
N ILE A 81 -31.03 7.88 -24.27
CA ILE A 81 -31.01 7.57 -25.71
C ILE A 81 -32.01 8.45 -26.45
N GLN A 82 -33.26 8.55 -25.96
CA GLN A 82 -34.33 9.23 -26.69
C GLN A 82 -34.16 10.75 -26.74
N MET A 83 -33.53 11.35 -25.73
CA MET A 83 -33.38 12.81 -25.65
C MET A 83 -32.58 13.40 -26.82
N LYS A 84 -31.69 12.64 -27.47
CA LYS A 84 -30.95 13.08 -28.67
C LYS A 84 -31.87 13.65 -29.76
N LYS A 85 -33.07 13.09 -29.92
CA LYS A 85 -34.09 13.54 -30.90
C LYS A 85 -34.61 14.95 -30.62
N TYR A 86 -34.54 15.39 -29.37
CA TYR A 86 -35.03 16.68 -28.89
C TYR A 86 -33.91 17.72 -28.79
N LEU A 87 -32.65 17.28 -28.76
CA LEU A 87 -31.48 18.16 -28.81
C LEU A 87 -31.21 18.68 -30.24
N VAL A 88 -31.62 17.92 -31.26
CA VAL A 88 -31.45 18.26 -32.68
C VAL A 88 -32.68 19.03 -33.16
N THR A 89 -32.55 20.34 -33.36
CA THR A 89 -33.50 21.13 -34.15
C THR A 89 -32.73 21.99 -35.15
N ASP A 90 -33.18 21.91 -36.41
CA ASP A 90 -32.61 22.41 -37.67
C ASP A 90 -31.11 22.77 -37.70
N ALA A 91 -30.38 21.99 -38.50
CA ALA A 91 -28.94 22.05 -38.77
C ALA A 91 -28.45 23.36 -39.46
N SER A 92 -29.17 24.47 -39.34
CA SER A 92 -28.85 25.76 -39.98
C SER A 92 -28.53 26.91 -39.02
N ALA A 93 -28.56 26.72 -37.69
CA ALA A 93 -28.14 27.75 -36.74
C ALA A 93 -26.63 27.68 -36.44
N THR A 94 -25.85 28.18 -37.39
CA THR A 94 -24.44 28.55 -37.23
C THR A 94 -24.25 29.63 -36.15
N SER A 95 -23.16 29.49 -35.37
CA SER A 95 -22.48 30.50 -34.51
C SER A 95 -22.67 30.50 -32.99
N ASN A 96 -23.56 29.70 -32.38
CA ASN A 96 -23.65 29.61 -30.91
C ASN A 96 -23.82 28.16 -30.41
N PRO A 97 -22.99 27.68 -29.47
CA PRO A 97 -23.17 26.35 -28.90
C PRO A 97 -24.50 26.26 -28.15
N ARG A 98 -25.30 25.22 -28.43
CA ARG A 98 -26.50 24.92 -27.64
C ARG A 98 -26.10 24.12 -26.41
N HIS A 99 -26.79 24.39 -25.32
CA HIS A 99 -26.56 23.74 -24.03
C HIS A 99 -27.86 23.13 -23.55
N PHE A 100 -27.78 22.10 -22.73
CA PHE A 100 -28.95 21.63 -22.00
C PHE A 100 -28.58 21.26 -20.58
N LEU A 101 -29.56 21.42 -19.69
CA LEU A 101 -29.52 20.88 -18.33
C LEU A 101 -30.32 19.58 -18.31
N TYR A 102 -29.73 18.51 -17.84
CA TYR A 102 -30.42 17.29 -17.47
C TYR A 102 -30.89 17.40 -16.00
N ILE A 103 -32.13 17.01 -15.72
CA ILE A 103 -32.71 16.97 -14.38
C ILE A 103 -33.42 15.63 -14.19
N HIS A 104 -33.23 15.01 -13.03
CA HIS A 104 -33.84 13.74 -12.65
C HIS A 104 -34.69 13.87 -11.36
N THR A 105 -35.83 13.16 -11.27
CA THR A 105 -36.72 13.18 -10.06
C THR A 105 -36.52 12.02 -9.08
N PHE A 106 -35.66 11.05 -9.39
CA PHE A 106 -35.47 9.85 -8.57
C PHE A 106 -34.84 10.17 -7.22
N ILE A 107 -35.59 9.88 -6.16
CA ILE A 107 -35.11 9.76 -4.79
C ILE A 107 -35.77 8.49 -4.26
N LYS A 108 -34.97 7.50 -3.85
CA LYS A 108 -35.49 6.23 -3.28
C LYS A 108 -36.22 6.45 -1.96
N ASP A 109 -35.78 7.44 -1.18
CA ASP A 109 -36.33 7.75 0.13
C ASP A 109 -36.31 9.26 0.40
N ILE A 110 -37.48 9.89 0.36
CA ILE A 110 -37.63 11.33 0.64
C ILE A 110 -37.41 11.68 2.11
N THR A 111 -37.29 10.71 3.02
CA THR A 111 -36.98 10.95 4.44
C THR A 111 -35.49 10.90 4.74
N ASN A 112 -34.68 10.44 3.78
CA ASN A 112 -33.23 10.38 3.94
C ASN A 112 -32.61 11.78 3.84
N LEU A 113 -32.13 12.27 4.98
CA LEU A 113 -31.55 13.61 5.11
C LEU A 113 -30.34 13.82 4.18
N PHE A 114 -29.51 12.80 3.97
CA PHE A 114 -28.31 12.91 3.14
C PHE A 114 -28.63 13.08 1.65
N LEU A 115 -29.60 12.33 1.14
CA LEU A 115 -30.10 12.47 -0.24
C LEU A 115 -30.77 13.84 -0.46
N GLN A 116 -31.41 14.40 0.57
CA GLN A 116 -31.96 15.76 0.51
C GLN A 116 -30.85 16.83 0.46
N GLU A 117 -29.77 16.65 1.21
CA GLU A 117 -28.62 17.57 1.21
C GLU A 117 -27.89 17.56 -0.14
N GLU A 118 -27.62 16.38 -0.70
CA GLU A 118 -27.06 16.23 -2.06
C GLU A 118 -27.90 16.95 -3.10
N ARG A 119 -29.21 16.71 -3.08
CA ARG A 119 -30.14 17.35 -4.01
C ARG A 119 -30.11 18.87 -3.86
N THR A 120 -30.14 19.37 -2.63
CA THR A 120 -30.12 20.82 -2.35
C THR A 120 -28.84 21.48 -2.87
N LEU A 121 -27.69 20.84 -2.68
CA LEU A 121 -26.40 21.30 -3.22
C LEU A 121 -26.42 21.33 -4.75
N THR A 122 -26.89 20.24 -5.36
CA THR A 122 -26.95 20.12 -6.82
C THR A 122 -27.85 21.18 -7.45
N GLU A 123 -29.04 21.40 -6.87
CA GLU A 123 -29.99 22.42 -7.35
C GLU A 123 -29.43 23.84 -7.16
N TYR A 124 -28.71 24.12 -6.07
CA TYR A 124 -28.06 25.41 -5.88
C TYR A 124 -27.02 25.68 -6.99
N TYR A 125 -26.08 24.77 -7.21
CA TYR A 125 -25.01 24.99 -8.18
C TYR A 125 -25.50 24.92 -9.63
N LEU A 126 -26.42 24.01 -9.97
CA LEU A 126 -26.79 23.79 -11.37
C LEU A 126 -28.05 24.53 -11.81
N MET A 127 -28.93 24.92 -10.88
CA MET A 127 -30.13 25.71 -11.19
C MET A 127 -30.01 27.16 -10.74
N THR A 128 -29.62 27.42 -9.49
CA THR A 128 -29.48 28.81 -9.01
C THR A 128 -28.33 29.54 -9.70
N LYS A 129 -27.18 28.87 -9.91
CA LYS A 129 -26.02 29.43 -10.64
C LYS A 129 -26.01 29.06 -12.13
N HIS A 130 -27.18 28.85 -12.75
CA HIS A 130 -27.27 28.40 -14.15
C HIS A 130 -26.54 29.30 -15.16
N LYS A 131 -26.46 30.62 -14.92
CA LYS A 131 -25.72 31.54 -15.79
C LYS A 131 -24.22 31.25 -15.78
N ASP A 132 -23.66 30.99 -14.60
CA ASP A 132 -22.25 30.61 -14.42
C ASP A 132 -21.99 29.25 -15.09
N CYS A 133 -22.92 28.30 -14.95
CA CYS A 133 -22.84 27.00 -15.62
C CYS A 133 -22.77 27.14 -17.15
N ILE A 134 -23.63 27.97 -17.73
CA ILE A 134 -23.66 28.19 -19.18
C ILE A 134 -22.37 28.88 -19.65
N GLN A 135 -21.82 29.82 -18.87
CA GLN A 135 -20.54 30.46 -19.19
C GLN A 135 -19.38 29.45 -19.17
N LEU A 136 -19.38 28.51 -18.22
CA LEU A 136 -18.37 27.45 -18.15
C LEU A 136 -18.43 26.52 -19.37
N LEU A 137 -19.60 26.29 -19.96
CA LEU A 137 -19.75 25.47 -21.17
C LEU A 137 -19.11 26.08 -22.44
N GLU A 138 -18.64 27.33 -22.39
CA GLU A 138 -17.76 27.85 -23.46
C GLU A 138 -16.39 27.13 -23.47
N LYS A 139 -15.94 26.68 -22.30
CA LYS A 139 -14.63 26.04 -22.09
C LYS A 139 -14.74 24.53 -21.87
N PHE A 140 -15.88 24.06 -21.36
CA PHE A 140 -16.12 22.68 -20.99
C PHE A 140 -17.29 22.09 -21.79
N ASP A 141 -17.31 20.77 -21.96
CA ASP A 141 -18.37 20.05 -22.63
C ASP A 141 -19.49 19.64 -21.67
N THR A 142 -19.20 19.53 -20.37
CA THR A 142 -20.19 19.27 -19.32
C THR A 142 -19.82 19.93 -17.98
N VAL A 143 -20.82 20.36 -17.21
CA VAL A 143 -20.68 21.04 -15.90
C VAL A 143 -21.60 20.38 -14.86
N GLY A 144 -21.06 20.00 -13.70
CA GLY A 144 -21.76 19.23 -12.66
C GLY A 144 -21.14 19.39 -11.27
N ILE A 145 -21.46 18.46 -10.37
CA ILE A 145 -20.82 18.33 -9.04
C ILE A 145 -20.27 16.91 -8.86
N ASN A 146 -19.21 16.75 -8.06
CA ASN A 146 -18.63 15.44 -7.70
C ASN A 146 -18.68 15.23 -6.19
N LEU A 147 -19.44 14.21 -5.78
CA LEU A 147 -19.74 13.87 -4.39
C LEU A 147 -19.40 12.39 -4.18
N LEU A 148 -18.26 12.04 -3.57
CA LEU A 148 -17.83 10.63 -3.47
C LEU A 148 -18.90 9.72 -2.84
N SER A 149 -19.12 8.51 -3.39
CA SER A 149 -19.91 7.43 -2.77
C SER A 149 -18.99 6.54 -1.91
N ALA A 150 -19.54 5.76 -0.97
CA ALA A 150 -18.76 4.92 -0.05
C ALA A 150 -17.95 3.78 -0.74
N SER A 151 -18.03 3.64 -2.07
CA SER A 151 -17.34 2.61 -2.82
C SER A 151 -15.91 3.03 -3.21
N PRO A 152 -14.87 2.23 -2.92
CA PRO A 152 -13.48 2.55 -3.24
C PRO A 152 -13.14 2.60 -4.74
N LEU A 153 -14.12 2.35 -5.63
CA LEU A 153 -13.95 2.32 -7.09
C LEU A 153 -14.67 3.43 -7.85
N GLU A 154 -15.46 4.27 -7.19
CA GLU A 154 -16.21 5.34 -7.86
C GLU A 154 -15.57 6.71 -7.63
N TYR A 155 -14.38 6.93 -8.19
CA TYR A 155 -13.72 8.24 -8.18
C TYR A 155 -14.46 9.31 -9.02
N TYR A 156 -15.57 8.96 -9.67
CA TYR A 156 -16.35 9.83 -10.56
C TYR A 156 -17.86 9.69 -10.34
N TYR A 157 -18.31 9.97 -9.12
CA TYR A 157 -19.72 10.26 -8.85
C TYR A 157 -20.09 11.65 -9.40
N TYR A 158 -20.09 11.76 -10.72
CA TYR A 158 -20.52 12.96 -11.42
C TYR A 158 -22.05 13.06 -11.33
N SER A 159 -22.54 13.99 -10.50
CA SER A 159 -23.94 14.30 -10.19
C SER A 159 -24.96 13.46 -10.99
N ILE A 160 -25.33 12.30 -10.42
CA ILE A 160 -26.11 11.26 -11.10
C ILE A 160 -27.42 11.82 -11.68
N HIS A 161 -27.96 12.85 -11.04
CA HIS A 161 -29.31 13.35 -11.26
C HIS A 161 -29.38 14.70 -11.98
N TYR A 162 -28.27 15.47 -12.08
CA TYR A 162 -28.29 16.79 -12.72
C TYR A 162 -26.95 17.16 -13.33
N TRP A 163 -26.97 17.68 -14.54
CA TRP A 163 -25.73 18.14 -15.18
C TRP A 163 -26.04 18.99 -16.40
N TRP A 164 -25.18 19.97 -16.65
CA TRP A 164 -25.22 20.79 -17.85
C TRP A 164 -24.31 20.20 -18.91
N CYS A 165 -24.70 20.21 -20.18
CA CYS A 165 -23.90 19.66 -21.26
C CYS A 165 -24.06 20.43 -22.57
N ARG A 166 -23.01 20.44 -23.38
CA ARG A 166 -23.04 20.91 -24.76
C ARG A 166 -23.74 19.88 -25.64
N VAL A 167 -24.69 20.37 -26.44
CA VAL A 167 -25.48 19.52 -27.35
C VAL A 167 -24.59 18.82 -28.37
N ASP A 168 -23.64 19.53 -28.98
CA ASP A 168 -22.78 18.95 -30.00
C ASP A 168 -21.83 17.88 -29.46
N TYR A 169 -21.33 18.03 -28.22
CA TYR A 169 -20.62 16.97 -27.53
C TYR A 169 -21.54 15.76 -27.29
N TYR A 170 -22.72 15.96 -26.70
CA TYR A 170 -23.63 14.86 -26.35
C TYR A 170 -24.05 14.03 -27.56
N LEU A 171 -24.22 14.67 -28.72
CA LEU A 171 -24.55 13.99 -29.97
C LEU A 171 -23.42 13.08 -30.48
N THR A 172 -22.18 13.22 -29.98
CA THR A 172 -21.06 12.31 -30.30
C THR A 172 -21.05 11.01 -29.50
N LEU A 173 -21.88 10.90 -28.44
CA LEU A 173 -21.92 9.73 -27.57
C LEU A 173 -22.59 8.53 -28.28
N SER A 174 -22.27 7.31 -27.84
CA SER A 174 -22.82 6.07 -28.41
C SER A 174 -24.36 6.05 -28.40
N SER A 175 -25.01 5.36 -29.33
CA SER A 175 -26.45 5.08 -29.26
C SER A 175 -26.80 3.98 -28.25
N GLU A 176 -25.81 3.27 -27.73
CA GLU A 176 -25.96 2.21 -26.74
C GLU A 176 -25.57 2.73 -25.35
N VAL A 177 -26.47 2.58 -24.39
CA VAL A 177 -26.22 2.83 -22.96
C VAL A 177 -26.13 1.47 -22.28
N SER A 178 -25.04 1.21 -21.58
CA SER A 178 -24.94 0.02 -20.74
C SER A 178 -26.04 0.06 -19.68
N THR A 179 -26.91 -0.96 -19.66
CA THR A 179 -27.98 -1.10 -18.66
C THR A 179 -27.45 -1.49 -17.28
N GLN A 180 -26.14 -1.76 -17.15
CA GLN A 180 -25.49 -2.13 -15.90
C GLN A 180 -24.94 -0.94 -15.10
N TYR A 181 -24.94 0.28 -15.64
CA TYR A 181 -24.23 1.42 -15.05
C TYR A 181 -25.10 2.65 -14.85
N PRO A 182 -24.82 3.51 -13.84
CA PRO A 182 -25.55 4.73 -13.66
C PRO A 182 -25.31 5.76 -14.81
N PRO A 183 -26.26 6.69 -15.03
CA PRO A 183 -26.31 7.65 -16.15
C PRO A 183 -25.06 8.49 -16.39
N ASN A 184 -24.36 8.82 -15.31
CA ASN A 184 -23.14 9.62 -15.32
C ASN A 184 -22.02 8.98 -16.15
N TYR A 185 -21.96 7.64 -16.20
CA TYR A 185 -20.98 6.93 -17.02
C TYR A 185 -21.26 7.06 -18.52
N TYR A 186 -22.51 7.32 -18.92
CA TYR A 186 -22.85 7.54 -20.33
C TYR A 186 -22.24 8.84 -20.88
N LEU A 187 -22.29 9.93 -20.09
CA LEU A 187 -21.62 11.19 -20.42
C LEU A 187 -20.11 11.06 -20.54
N LEU A 188 -19.52 10.09 -19.85
CA LEU A 188 -18.09 9.82 -19.83
C LEU A 188 -17.69 8.74 -20.84
N SER A 189 -18.62 8.22 -21.65
CA SER A 189 -18.34 7.11 -22.57
C SER A 189 -17.40 7.45 -23.73
N ASN A 190 -17.03 8.73 -23.91
CA ASN A 190 -16.12 9.23 -24.95
C ASN A 190 -15.05 10.17 -24.36
N LEU A 191 -14.25 9.64 -23.42
CA LEU A 191 -13.28 10.39 -22.62
C LEU A 191 -12.30 11.23 -23.47
N ASP A 192 -11.87 10.70 -24.61
CA ASP A 192 -10.94 11.35 -25.55
C ASP A 192 -11.46 12.70 -26.13
N LYS A 193 -12.74 13.05 -25.90
CA LYS A 193 -13.41 14.24 -26.46
C LYS A 193 -14.13 15.13 -25.43
N VAL A 194 -14.13 14.78 -24.14
CA VAL A 194 -14.92 15.49 -23.12
C VAL A 194 -14.08 16.37 -22.20
N ARG A 195 -14.49 17.62 -22.04
CA ARG A 195 -13.98 18.55 -21.04
C ARG A 195 -15.01 18.70 -19.93
N ILE A 196 -14.65 18.45 -18.68
CA ILE A 196 -15.58 18.38 -17.54
C ILE A 196 -15.25 19.46 -16.52
N TYR A 197 -16.26 20.08 -15.93
CA TYR A 197 -16.13 20.98 -14.78
C TYR A 197 -16.97 20.50 -13.59
N HIS A 198 -16.40 20.59 -12.37
CA HIS A 198 -17.07 20.30 -11.10
C HIS A 198 -17.12 21.55 -10.22
N PHE A 199 -18.29 21.92 -9.70
CA PHE A 199 -18.38 22.99 -8.68
C PHE A 199 -17.90 22.53 -7.30
N ILE A 200 -18.10 21.25 -6.98
CA ILE A 200 -17.66 20.62 -5.73
C ILE A 200 -16.90 19.35 -6.10
N ASN A 201 -15.77 19.12 -5.43
CA ASN A 201 -15.00 17.89 -5.51
C ASN A 201 -14.55 17.48 -4.11
N THR A 202 -15.26 16.54 -3.48
CA THR A 202 -15.02 16.15 -2.09
C THR A 202 -14.64 14.68 -1.95
N ASN A 203 -13.70 14.39 -1.05
CA ASN A 203 -13.27 13.02 -0.73
C ASN A 203 -14.11 12.31 0.35
N VAL A 204 -15.24 12.89 0.78
CA VAL A 204 -16.05 12.34 1.88
C VAL A 204 -17.34 11.76 1.30
N SER A 205 -17.65 10.53 1.73
CA SER A 205 -18.84 9.79 1.31
C SER A 205 -20.13 10.47 1.77
N HIS A 206 -21.00 10.81 0.82
CA HIS A 206 -22.27 11.49 1.10
C HIS A 206 -23.32 10.57 1.71
N GLU A 207 -23.16 9.25 1.63
CA GLU A 207 -24.08 8.28 2.24
C GLU A 207 -23.82 8.06 3.73
N THR A 208 -22.67 8.51 4.23
CA THR A 208 -22.16 8.14 5.57
C THR A 208 -21.76 9.33 6.44
N THR A 209 -21.93 10.57 5.98
CA THR A 209 -21.47 11.76 6.71
C THR A 209 -22.41 12.94 6.46
N GLU A 210 -22.79 13.66 7.53
CA GLU A 210 -23.59 14.88 7.41
C GLU A 210 -22.85 15.96 6.62
N TYR A 211 -23.55 16.55 5.64
CA TYR A 211 -23.05 17.58 4.74
C TYR A 211 -23.86 18.86 4.91
N PRO A 212 -23.62 19.61 6.01
CA PRO A 212 -24.40 20.81 6.29
C PRO A 212 -24.21 21.84 5.16
N PHE A 213 -25.28 22.03 4.37
CA PHE A 213 -25.36 22.93 3.22
C PHE A 213 -24.69 24.30 3.47
N TYR A 214 -24.87 24.86 4.67
CA TYR A 214 -24.35 26.17 5.07
C TYR A 214 -22.82 26.25 5.22
N LYS A 215 -22.09 25.13 5.38
CA LYS A 215 -20.62 25.15 5.47
C LYS A 215 -19.93 25.35 4.13
N TYR A 216 -20.65 25.07 3.03
CA TYR A 216 -20.09 25.02 1.67
C TYR A 216 -20.74 26.04 0.72
N ILE A 217 -21.66 26.86 1.24
CA ILE A 217 -22.14 28.08 0.58
C ILE A 217 -21.01 29.10 0.61
N ASP A 218 -20.65 29.61 -0.57
CA ASP A 218 -19.68 30.70 -0.76
C ASP A 218 -18.22 30.43 -0.31
N SER A 219 -17.87 29.18 0.02
CA SER A 219 -16.46 28.75 0.10
C SER A 219 -15.94 28.45 -1.31
N TYR A 220 -15.36 29.45 -1.97
CA TYR A 220 -14.64 29.24 -3.22
C TYR A 220 -13.38 28.40 -2.97
N ILE A 221 -13.45 27.09 -3.21
CA ILE A 221 -12.25 26.29 -3.41
C ILE A 221 -11.97 26.28 -4.91
N TYR A 222 -11.10 27.19 -5.34
CA TYR A 222 -10.47 27.09 -6.65
C TYR A 222 -9.59 25.83 -6.62
N HIS A 223 -10.01 24.79 -7.33
CA HIS A 223 -9.09 23.83 -7.90
C HIS A 223 -8.84 24.23 -9.35
N GLU A 224 -7.57 24.25 -9.77
CA GLU A 224 -7.26 24.45 -11.18
C GLU A 224 -8.04 23.43 -12.02
N PRO A 225 -8.58 23.84 -13.18
CA PRO A 225 -9.19 22.91 -14.11
C PRO A 225 -8.18 21.82 -14.46
N ILE A 226 -8.61 20.56 -14.37
CA ILE A 226 -7.88 19.44 -14.95
C ILE A 226 -7.89 19.67 -16.46
N TYR A 227 -6.84 20.32 -16.96
CA TYR A 227 -6.51 20.27 -18.37
C TYR A 227 -6.15 18.82 -18.66
N VAL A 228 -7.03 18.09 -19.35
CA VAL A 228 -6.61 16.92 -20.14
C VAL A 228 -5.81 17.47 -21.31
N SER A 229 -4.59 17.94 -21.02
CA SER A 229 -3.60 18.27 -22.03
C SER A 229 -3.06 16.94 -22.57
N LYS A 230 -3.18 16.73 -23.88
CA LYS A 230 -2.48 15.67 -24.61
C LYS A 230 -0.97 15.83 -24.45
N THR A 231 -0.46 15.30 -23.36
CA THR A 231 0.91 14.85 -23.21
C THR A 231 0.79 13.55 -22.46
N ASN A 232 1.12 12.45 -23.12
CA ASN A 232 1.17 11.13 -22.50
C ASN A 232 2.29 11.20 -21.45
N VAL A 233 1.96 11.49 -20.18
CA VAL A 233 2.96 11.75 -19.14
C VAL A 233 3.54 10.44 -18.60
N ASN A 234 2.82 9.33 -18.74
CA ASN A 234 3.20 8.02 -18.22
C ASN A 234 3.21 6.96 -19.33
N ASN A 235 4.32 6.25 -19.52
CA ASN A 235 4.38 5.12 -20.44
C ASN A 235 3.70 3.90 -19.80
N ILE A 236 2.42 3.66 -20.10
CA ILE A 236 1.67 2.49 -19.60
C ILE A 236 1.70 1.37 -20.63
N LYS A 237 2.06 0.17 -20.18
CA LYS A 237 2.00 -1.07 -20.96
C LYS A 237 0.85 -1.95 -20.48
N ILE A 238 0.06 -2.48 -21.41
CA ILE A 238 -1.07 -3.37 -21.09
C ILE A 238 -0.68 -4.79 -21.50
N VAL A 239 -0.69 -5.72 -20.54
CA VAL A 239 -0.30 -7.11 -20.73
C VAL A 239 -1.53 -8.00 -20.59
N ILE A 240 -1.88 -8.69 -21.66
CA ILE A 240 -3.05 -9.56 -21.73
C ILE A 240 -2.60 -11.02 -21.69
N ALA A 241 -3.10 -11.77 -20.70
CA ALA A 241 -2.95 -13.22 -20.65
C ALA A 241 -4.18 -13.88 -21.29
N ARG A 242 -4.02 -14.34 -22.54
CA ARG A 242 -5.09 -15.00 -23.31
C ARG A 242 -4.86 -16.51 -23.38
N TYR A 243 -5.91 -17.29 -23.21
CA TYR A 243 -6.00 -18.66 -23.70
C TYR A 243 -6.81 -18.71 -25.01
N ASN A 244 -8.14 -18.81 -24.94
CA ASN A 244 -9.04 -18.92 -26.10
C ASN A 244 -10.14 -17.86 -26.14
N GLU A 245 -10.11 -16.90 -25.22
CA GLU A 245 -11.09 -15.83 -25.11
C GLU A 245 -11.08 -14.93 -26.36
N ASN A 246 -12.23 -14.31 -26.65
CA ASN A 246 -12.30 -13.24 -27.65
C ASN A 246 -11.75 -11.95 -27.04
N ILE A 247 -10.66 -11.44 -27.63
CA ILE A 247 -9.95 -10.24 -27.18
C ILE A 247 -10.08 -9.08 -28.16
N ASP A 248 -11.08 -9.06 -29.05
CA ASP A 248 -11.28 -7.96 -30.01
C ASP A 248 -11.41 -6.58 -29.34
N TRP A 249 -11.83 -6.56 -28.08
CA TRP A 249 -11.91 -5.35 -27.24
C TRP A 249 -10.56 -4.66 -27.03
N VAL A 250 -9.42 -5.35 -27.26
CA VAL A 250 -8.07 -4.75 -27.13
C VAL A 250 -7.60 -4.02 -28.38
N LEU A 251 -8.25 -4.23 -29.54
CA LEU A 251 -7.83 -3.67 -30.83
C LEU A 251 -7.73 -2.13 -30.88
N PRO A 252 -8.56 -1.37 -30.14
CA PRO A 252 -8.41 0.09 -30.07
C PRO A 252 -7.12 0.57 -29.38
N PHE A 253 -6.46 -0.28 -28.59
CA PHE A 253 -5.33 0.10 -27.74
C PHE A 253 -3.99 -0.25 -28.39
N SER A 254 -3.13 0.75 -28.59
CA SER A 254 -1.83 0.57 -29.25
C SER A 254 -0.71 0.10 -28.32
N ASN A 255 -0.89 0.25 -27.00
CA ASN A 255 0.08 -0.09 -25.95
C ASN A 255 -0.12 -1.49 -25.35
N VAL A 256 -0.75 -2.40 -26.10
CA VAL A 256 -1.04 -3.77 -25.68
C VAL A 256 0.06 -4.75 -26.12
N VAL A 257 0.38 -5.70 -25.24
CA VAL A 257 1.14 -6.92 -25.51
C VAL A 257 0.26 -8.11 -25.16
N ILE A 258 0.13 -9.04 -26.10
CA ILE A 258 -0.72 -10.22 -25.95
C ILE A 258 0.19 -11.42 -25.75
N TYR A 259 0.03 -12.09 -24.62
CA TYR A 259 0.62 -13.40 -24.42
C TYR A 259 -0.47 -14.46 -24.62
N ASN A 260 -0.31 -15.24 -25.68
CA ASN A 260 -1.27 -16.24 -26.10
C ASN A 260 -0.83 -17.65 -25.71
N LYS A 261 -1.68 -18.37 -24.98
CA LYS A 261 -1.48 -19.76 -24.55
C LYS A 261 -2.41 -20.76 -25.26
N GLY A 262 -3.39 -20.27 -26.03
CA GLY A 262 -4.35 -21.11 -26.75
C GLY A 262 -4.16 -21.07 -28.26
N GLU A 263 -5.26 -21.12 -28.99
CA GLU A 263 -5.25 -21.21 -30.46
C GLU A 263 -4.59 -20.00 -31.11
N LYS A 264 -4.03 -20.22 -32.30
CA LYS A 264 -3.35 -19.18 -33.07
C LYS A 264 -4.30 -18.03 -33.39
N LEU A 265 -3.85 -16.80 -33.12
CA LEU A 265 -4.60 -15.58 -33.38
C LEU A 265 -4.47 -15.12 -34.84
N ASP A 266 -5.49 -14.43 -35.32
CA ASP A 266 -5.51 -13.77 -36.63
C ASP A 266 -4.43 -12.67 -36.72
N SER A 267 -3.96 -12.38 -37.94
CA SER A 267 -3.06 -11.28 -38.28
C SER A 267 -3.49 -9.87 -37.81
N LYS A 268 -4.78 -9.65 -37.50
CA LYS A 268 -5.27 -8.36 -36.98
C LYS A 268 -4.68 -7.97 -35.62
N TYR A 269 -4.22 -8.95 -34.83
CA TYR A 269 -3.63 -8.72 -33.52
C TYR A 269 -2.12 -8.44 -33.63
N LYS A 270 -1.67 -7.37 -32.98
CA LYS A 270 -0.26 -6.95 -32.95
C LYS A 270 0.40 -7.32 -31.62
N ASN A 271 1.74 -7.40 -31.59
CA ASN A 271 2.54 -7.68 -30.39
C ASN A 271 2.13 -8.97 -29.66
N VAL A 272 1.98 -10.07 -30.42
CA VAL A 272 1.60 -11.38 -29.88
C VAL A 272 2.83 -12.24 -29.60
N THR A 273 2.95 -12.72 -28.37
CA THR A 273 3.95 -13.71 -27.93
C THR A 273 3.24 -15.00 -27.56
N TYR A 274 3.77 -16.14 -28.00
CA TYR A 274 3.19 -17.45 -27.70
C TYR A 274 3.89 -18.09 -26.51
N LEU A 275 3.12 -18.54 -25.51
CA LEU A 275 3.63 -19.26 -24.34
C LEU A 275 3.01 -20.65 -24.24
N LYS A 276 3.68 -21.55 -23.50
CA LYS A 276 3.08 -22.82 -23.08
C LYS A 276 1.89 -22.54 -22.14
N ASN A 277 0.86 -23.38 -22.21
CA ASN A 277 -0.33 -23.26 -21.39
C ASN A 277 -0.11 -23.72 -19.93
N VAL A 278 0.84 -23.13 -19.22
CA VAL A 278 1.20 -23.46 -17.82
C VAL A 278 0.88 -22.31 -16.88
N GLY A 279 0.65 -22.59 -15.60
CA GLY A 279 0.68 -21.60 -14.52
C GLY A 279 -0.39 -20.51 -14.56
N ARG A 280 -1.49 -20.76 -15.27
CA ARG A 280 -2.61 -19.82 -15.43
C ARG A 280 -2.17 -18.42 -15.94
N GLU A 281 -3.00 -17.41 -15.75
CA GLU A 281 -2.68 -16.01 -16.06
C GLU A 281 -1.50 -15.48 -15.23
N GLY A 282 -1.35 -15.92 -13.97
CA GLY A 282 -0.26 -15.50 -13.09
C GLY A 282 1.12 -15.73 -13.71
N HIS A 283 1.39 -16.92 -14.26
CA HIS A 283 2.65 -17.23 -14.92
C HIS A 283 2.97 -16.25 -16.06
N THR A 284 1.97 -15.86 -16.85
CA THR A 284 2.15 -14.88 -17.92
C THR A 284 2.64 -13.55 -17.37
N PHE A 285 2.01 -13.06 -16.30
CA PHE A 285 2.32 -11.75 -15.72
C PHE A 285 3.73 -11.70 -15.14
N TYR A 286 4.10 -12.69 -14.31
CA TYR A 286 5.42 -12.72 -13.70
C TYR A 286 6.54 -13.07 -14.69
N GLN A 287 6.24 -13.84 -15.75
CA GLN A 287 7.19 -14.04 -16.84
C GLN A 287 7.45 -12.75 -17.61
N HIS A 288 6.42 -11.96 -17.92
CA HIS A 288 6.60 -10.64 -18.52
C HIS A 288 7.50 -9.75 -17.66
N ILE A 289 7.26 -9.69 -16.35
CA ILE A 289 8.09 -8.93 -15.40
C ILE A 289 9.53 -9.42 -15.42
N TYR A 290 9.76 -10.74 -15.34
CA TYR A 290 11.09 -11.33 -15.30
C TYR A 290 11.88 -11.11 -16.60
N GLU A 291 11.25 -11.27 -17.76
CA GLU A 291 11.90 -11.13 -19.07
C GLU A 291 12.22 -9.67 -19.40
N ASN A 292 11.34 -8.75 -19.01
CA ASN A 292 11.44 -7.33 -19.36
C ASN A 292 11.96 -6.46 -18.21
N TYR A 293 12.46 -7.06 -17.13
CA TYR A 293 12.78 -6.40 -15.85
C TYR A 293 13.53 -5.06 -15.99
N ASP A 294 14.54 -5.00 -16.86
CA ASP A 294 15.36 -3.81 -17.07
C ASP A 294 14.68 -2.76 -17.99
N CYS A 295 13.74 -3.20 -18.83
CA CYS A 295 13.08 -2.42 -19.88
C CYS A 295 11.58 -2.21 -19.62
N LEU A 296 11.11 -2.38 -18.38
CA LEU A 296 9.72 -2.14 -18.00
C LEU A 296 9.30 -0.71 -18.31
N SER A 297 8.05 -0.56 -18.74
CA SER A 297 7.36 0.73 -18.87
C SER A 297 7.07 1.30 -17.48
N ASP A 298 6.81 2.60 -17.36
CA ASP A 298 6.63 3.27 -16.07
C ASP A 298 5.52 2.61 -15.24
N TYR A 299 4.48 2.15 -15.93
CA TYR A 299 3.41 1.34 -15.37
C TYR A 299 3.12 0.16 -16.27
N THR A 300 2.81 -0.99 -15.66
CA THR A 300 2.31 -2.16 -16.37
C THR A 300 1.00 -2.60 -15.76
N MET A 301 0.00 -2.79 -16.60
CA MET A 301 -1.32 -3.28 -16.24
C MET A 301 -1.50 -4.70 -16.77
N PHE A 302 -1.91 -5.61 -15.88
CA PHE A 302 -2.05 -7.04 -16.16
C PHE A 302 -3.51 -7.45 -16.12
N LEU A 303 -4.01 -8.02 -17.22
CA LEU A 303 -5.41 -8.39 -17.39
C LEU A 303 -5.56 -9.80 -17.98
N GLN A 304 -6.68 -10.45 -17.65
CA GLN A 304 -7.10 -11.70 -18.30
C GLN A 304 -7.62 -11.44 -19.72
N GLY A 305 -7.76 -12.50 -20.52
CA GLY A 305 -8.40 -12.40 -21.84
C GLY A 305 -9.87 -11.97 -21.77
N ASN A 306 -10.57 -12.33 -20.68
CA ASN A 306 -11.92 -11.87 -20.36
C ASN A 306 -11.95 -11.16 -18.99
N PRO A 307 -11.57 -9.88 -18.92
CA PRO A 307 -11.44 -9.16 -17.64
C PRO A 307 -12.77 -8.72 -17.00
N PHE A 308 -13.87 -8.81 -17.75
CA PHE A 308 -15.14 -8.15 -17.42
C PHE A 308 -15.89 -8.79 -16.25
N ASP A 309 -15.65 -10.08 -15.97
CA ASP A 309 -16.28 -10.78 -14.83
C ASP A 309 -15.83 -10.23 -13.46
N HIS A 310 -14.66 -9.58 -13.45
CA HIS A 310 -14.05 -8.99 -12.24
C HIS A 310 -13.92 -7.48 -12.33
N MET A 311 -13.88 -6.90 -13.52
CA MET A 311 -13.90 -5.45 -13.75
C MET A 311 -14.75 -5.12 -14.98
N PRO A 312 -16.08 -4.98 -14.83
CA PRO A 312 -16.98 -4.68 -15.95
C PRO A 312 -16.62 -3.41 -16.72
N HIS A 313 -16.00 -2.43 -16.03
CA HIS A 313 -15.64 -1.10 -16.55
C HIS A 313 -14.20 -0.98 -17.06
N ILE A 314 -13.51 -2.09 -17.32
CA ILE A 314 -12.06 -2.08 -17.58
C ILE A 314 -11.65 -1.17 -18.76
N ILE A 315 -12.48 -1.07 -19.81
CA ILE A 315 -12.22 -0.21 -20.96
C ILE A 315 -12.12 1.26 -20.51
N THR A 316 -13.04 1.72 -19.66
CA THR A 316 -13.03 3.08 -19.10
C THR A 316 -11.78 3.32 -18.26
N VAL A 317 -11.41 2.35 -17.42
CA VAL A 317 -10.19 2.41 -16.59
C VAL A 317 -8.95 2.53 -17.49
N MET A 318 -8.87 1.77 -18.58
CA MET A 318 -7.77 1.82 -19.53
C MET A 318 -7.61 3.18 -20.20
N HIS A 319 -8.72 3.77 -20.68
CA HIS A 319 -8.70 5.11 -21.27
C HIS A 319 -8.25 6.14 -20.24
N TYR A 320 -8.83 6.12 -19.04
CA TYR A 320 -8.47 7.03 -17.95
C TYR A 320 -6.98 6.97 -17.60
N LEU A 321 -6.43 5.76 -17.42
CA LEU A 321 -5.04 5.59 -17.04
C LEU A 321 -4.09 6.09 -18.15
N ASN A 322 -4.42 5.89 -19.42
CA ASN A 322 -3.61 6.39 -20.54
C ASN A 322 -3.60 7.94 -20.65
N GLU A 323 -4.56 8.63 -20.03
CA GLU A 323 -4.76 10.07 -20.19
C GLU A 323 -4.47 10.88 -18.91
N THR A 324 -4.18 10.21 -17.79
CA THR A 324 -3.93 10.88 -16.52
C THR A 324 -2.51 10.68 -16.01
N LYS A 325 -2.02 11.70 -15.30
CA LYS A 325 -0.81 11.54 -14.50
C LYS A 325 -1.18 10.70 -13.28
N ILE A 326 -0.73 9.46 -13.29
CA ILE A 326 -0.93 8.50 -12.20
C ILE A 326 0.31 8.54 -11.31
N ASP A 327 0.11 8.49 -9.99
CA ASP A 327 1.15 8.27 -8.98
C ASP A 327 0.71 7.12 -8.05
N ILE A 328 0.70 5.91 -8.58
CA ILE A 328 0.35 4.69 -7.84
C ILE A 328 1.53 3.72 -7.86
N ASP A 329 1.87 3.11 -6.73
CA ASP A 329 2.83 2.01 -6.74
C ASP A 329 2.16 0.70 -7.17
N PHE A 330 0.95 0.44 -6.70
CA PHE A 330 0.14 -0.73 -7.05
C PHE A 330 -1.34 -0.47 -6.76
N ALA A 331 -2.22 -1.00 -7.61
CA ALA A 331 -3.65 -1.04 -7.40
C ALA A 331 -4.28 -2.32 -7.99
N PHE A 332 -5.29 -2.85 -7.32
CA PHE A 332 -6.13 -3.91 -7.87
C PHE A 332 -7.04 -3.37 -8.97
N ILE A 333 -7.31 -4.20 -9.97
CA ILE A 333 -8.31 -3.94 -11.02
C ILE A 333 -9.42 -4.98 -10.85
N SER A 334 -10.11 -4.89 -9.74
CA SER A 334 -11.23 -5.77 -9.39
C SER A 334 -12.31 -4.97 -8.69
N GLU A 335 -13.57 -5.25 -8.99
CA GLU A 335 -14.73 -4.62 -8.37
C GLU A 335 -14.83 -4.95 -6.88
N ASN A 336 -14.41 -6.17 -6.52
CA ASN A 336 -14.46 -6.67 -5.17
C ASN A 336 -13.05 -6.74 -4.58
N ILE A 337 -12.84 -6.06 -3.46
CA ILE A 337 -11.62 -6.21 -2.67
C ILE A 337 -11.97 -7.01 -1.41
N LEU A 338 -11.35 -8.18 -1.26
CA LEU A 338 -11.64 -9.13 -0.20
C LEU A 338 -10.50 -9.18 0.81
N LYS A 339 -10.83 -9.39 2.09
CA LYS A 339 -9.85 -9.51 3.18
C LYS A 339 -9.63 -10.96 3.57
N THR A 340 -8.37 -11.37 3.72
CA THR A 340 -8.03 -12.73 4.12
C THR A 340 -6.74 -12.75 4.95
N ASN A 341 -6.34 -13.93 5.42
CA ASN A 341 -5.09 -14.14 6.15
C ASN A 341 -4.32 -15.35 5.59
N LEU A 342 -3.16 -15.68 6.16
CA LEU A 342 -2.34 -16.80 5.66
C LEU A 342 -2.78 -18.17 6.18
N ILE A 343 -3.75 -18.23 7.12
CA ILE A 343 -4.28 -19.49 7.66
C ILE A 343 -5.34 -20.08 6.74
N LYS A 344 -6.29 -19.26 6.26
CA LYS A 344 -7.41 -19.72 5.44
C LYS A 344 -7.93 -18.61 4.53
N CYS A 345 -8.24 -18.97 3.28
CA CYS A 345 -9.01 -18.10 2.39
C CYS A 345 -10.45 -18.59 2.27
N PRO A 346 -11.43 -18.00 3.00
CA PRO A 346 -12.82 -18.47 2.98
C PRO A 346 -13.48 -18.35 1.60
N TYR A 347 -12.95 -17.50 0.72
CA TYR A 347 -13.47 -17.26 -0.63
C TYR A 347 -13.04 -18.31 -1.67
N HIS A 348 -12.25 -19.31 -1.28
CA HIS A 348 -11.82 -20.36 -2.20
C HIS A 348 -12.65 -21.64 -2.05
N ILE A 349 -13.77 -21.70 -2.76
CA ILE A 349 -14.80 -22.75 -2.61
C ILE A 349 -14.27 -24.13 -3.01
N GLY A 350 -13.46 -24.21 -4.08
CA GLY A 350 -13.02 -25.49 -4.64
C GLY A 350 -12.14 -26.36 -3.73
N HIS A 351 -11.60 -25.81 -2.64
CA HIS A 351 -10.77 -26.55 -1.67
C HIS A 351 -11.17 -26.25 -0.20
N ASN A 352 -12.45 -25.94 0.07
CA ASN A 352 -12.94 -25.57 1.41
C ASN A 352 -12.17 -24.41 2.08
N GLY A 353 -11.58 -23.54 1.27
CA GLY A 353 -10.75 -22.42 1.69
C GLY A 353 -9.32 -22.77 2.12
N ILE A 354 -8.91 -24.03 2.01
CA ILE A 354 -7.58 -24.51 2.39
C ILE A 354 -6.68 -24.53 1.15
N ILE A 355 -5.86 -23.49 1.04
CA ILE A 355 -4.82 -23.34 0.01
C ILE A 355 -3.48 -23.06 0.70
N PRO A 356 -2.32 -23.38 0.10
CA PRO A 356 -1.02 -23.36 0.77
C PRO A 356 -0.44 -21.94 0.95
N LEU A 357 -1.24 -20.99 1.48
CA LEU A 357 -0.88 -19.58 1.67
C LEU A 357 0.39 -19.44 2.51
N ASN A 358 0.41 -20.02 3.72
CA ASN A 358 1.56 -20.01 4.61
C ASN A 358 2.86 -20.56 3.97
N ARG A 359 2.76 -21.71 3.29
CA ARG A 359 3.92 -22.34 2.63
C ARG A 359 4.47 -21.43 1.52
N VAL A 360 3.61 -20.99 0.61
CA VAL A 360 4.00 -20.15 -0.52
C VAL A 360 4.51 -18.79 -0.03
N PHE A 361 3.92 -18.24 1.03
CA PHE A 361 4.39 -17.00 1.63
C PHE A 361 5.80 -17.16 2.20
N TYR A 362 6.05 -18.24 2.96
CA TYR A 362 7.40 -18.56 3.44
C TYR A 362 8.37 -18.78 2.29
N GLU A 363 7.97 -19.51 1.25
CA GLU A 363 8.81 -19.71 0.07
C GLU A 363 9.14 -18.37 -0.58
N LEU A 364 8.19 -17.47 -0.83
CA LEU A 364 8.46 -16.19 -1.49
C LEU A 364 9.24 -15.20 -0.63
N PHE A 365 8.82 -15.02 0.61
CA PHE A 365 9.30 -13.93 1.47
C PHE A 365 10.37 -14.38 2.48
N GLY A 366 10.55 -15.68 2.67
CA GLY A 366 11.56 -16.26 3.56
C GLY A 366 11.17 -16.28 5.04
N TYR A 367 9.88 -16.05 5.37
CA TYR A 367 9.42 -16.05 6.76
C TYR A 367 7.93 -16.37 6.94
N TYR A 368 7.53 -16.64 8.19
CA TYR A 368 6.18 -17.04 8.58
C TYR A 368 5.42 -15.87 9.25
N LYS A 369 4.15 -15.65 8.86
CA LYS A 369 3.28 -14.63 9.48
C LYS A 369 1.80 -15.03 9.40
N PRO A 370 1.37 -16.06 10.14
CA PRO A 370 0.08 -16.71 9.95
C PRO A 370 -1.09 -15.74 10.14
N ASP A 371 -0.96 -14.81 11.07
CA ASP A 371 -1.96 -13.80 11.42
C ASP A 371 -1.90 -12.55 10.54
N LEU A 372 -1.12 -12.57 9.44
CA LEU A 372 -1.09 -11.45 8.50
C LEU A 372 -2.44 -11.36 7.80
N GLU A 373 -3.20 -10.32 8.13
CA GLU A 373 -4.35 -9.90 7.36
C GLU A 373 -3.92 -9.03 6.17
N TYR A 374 -4.50 -9.29 5.01
CA TYR A 374 -4.24 -8.54 3.79
C TYR A 374 -5.44 -8.59 2.85
N GLU A 375 -5.44 -7.66 1.91
CA GLU A 375 -6.47 -7.51 0.89
C GLU A 375 -6.03 -8.13 -0.43
N PHE A 376 -6.98 -8.69 -1.17
CA PHE A 376 -6.78 -9.14 -2.55
C PHE A 376 -7.99 -8.85 -3.43
N GLY A 377 -7.73 -8.56 -4.70
CA GLY A 377 -8.76 -8.46 -5.75
C GLY A 377 -8.86 -9.78 -6.52
N PRO A 378 -10.02 -10.47 -6.52
CA PRO A 378 -10.24 -11.65 -7.36
C PRO A 378 -10.11 -11.34 -8.86
N GLY A 379 -9.67 -12.32 -9.63
CA GLY A 379 -9.49 -12.22 -11.08
C GLY A 379 -8.04 -12.02 -11.52
N ASN A 380 -7.13 -11.89 -10.55
CA ASN A 380 -5.70 -11.70 -10.79
C ASN A 380 -5.36 -10.47 -11.67
N GLN A 381 -6.12 -9.38 -11.55
CA GLN A 381 -5.97 -8.18 -12.39
C GLN A 381 -5.47 -7.00 -11.57
N PHE A 382 -4.44 -6.31 -12.05
CA PHE A 382 -3.80 -5.22 -11.31
C PHE A 382 -2.96 -4.31 -12.20
N ILE A 383 -2.66 -3.12 -11.70
CA ILE A 383 -1.67 -2.19 -12.26
C ILE A 383 -0.57 -1.95 -11.24
N VAL A 384 0.67 -1.84 -11.70
CA VAL A 384 1.85 -1.67 -10.85
C VAL A 384 2.88 -0.77 -11.53
N SER A 385 3.57 0.05 -10.75
CA SER A 385 4.66 0.89 -11.25
C SER A 385 5.95 0.10 -11.40
N LYS A 386 6.81 0.52 -12.34
CA LYS A 386 8.19 0.05 -12.46
C LYS A 386 8.94 0.16 -11.14
N LYS A 387 8.76 1.29 -10.45
CA LYS A 387 9.35 1.56 -9.14
C LYS A 387 8.95 0.49 -8.12
N ALA A 388 7.67 0.10 -8.06
CA ALA A 388 7.19 -0.92 -7.15
C ALA A 388 7.74 -2.31 -7.51
N ILE A 389 7.83 -2.65 -8.80
CA ILE A 389 8.47 -3.90 -9.25
C ILE A 389 9.95 -3.93 -8.85
N HIS A 390 10.67 -2.83 -9.02
CA HIS A 390 12.11 -2.73 -8.71
C HIS A 390 12.42 -2.74 -7.21
N LYS A 391 11.41 -2.68 -6.32
CA LYS A 391 11.62 -2.93 -4.88
C LYS A 391 12.04 -4.37 -4.59
N LYS A 392 11.85 -5.31 -5.52
CA LYS A 392 12.27 -6.71 -5.40
C LYS A 392 13.26 -7.06 -6.51
N PRO A 393 14.31 -7.85 -6.24
CA PRO A 393 15.28 -8.24 -7.26
C PRO A 393 14.64 -9.13 -8.33
N ARG A 394 15.20 -9.14 -9.54
CA ARG A 394 14.72 -9.96 -10.67
C ARG A 394 14.49 -11.43 -10.31
N ASP A 395 15.37 -12.01 -9.48
CA ASP A 395 15.29 -13.41 -9.03
C ASP A 395 14.05 -13.71 -8.16
N PHE A 396 13.49 -12.71 -7.48
CA PHE A 396 12.23 -12.86 -6.76
C PHE A 396 11.10 -13.23 -7.72
N TYR A 397 11.04 -12.57 -8.88
CA TYR A 397 10.04 -12.84 -9.91
C TYR A 397 10.30 -14.17 -10.62
N LEU A 398 11.57 -14.52 -10.85
CA LEU A 398 11.94 -15.85 -11.37
C LEU A 398 11.45 -16.97 -10.45
N LYS A 399 11.49 -16.77 -9.13
CA LYS A 399 10.96 -17.74 -8.16
C LYS A 399 9.46 -17.97 -8.35
N ILE A 400 8.69 -16.91 -8.57
CA ILE A 400 7.26 -17.02 -8.86
C ILE A 400 7.02 -17.76 -10.18
N VAL A 401 7.78 -17.45 -11.23
CA VAL A 401 7.67 -18.15 -12.53
C VAL A 401 7.90 -19.65 -12.36
N LYS A 402 8.99 -20.05 -11.71
CA LYS A 402 9.32 -21.47 -11.45
C LYS A 402 8.29 -22.19 -10.60
N MET A 403 7.64 -21.47 -9.68
CA MET A 403 6.58 -22.01 -8.84
C MET A 403 5.30 -22.30 -9.62
N LEU A 404 5.08 -21.62 -10.75
CA LEU A 404 3.86 -21.74 -11.56
C LEU A 404 4.04 -22.60 -12.82
N GLU A 405 5.27 -22.86 -13.28
CA GLU A 405 5.52 -23.44 -14.61
C GLU A 405 5.25 -24.95 -14.73
N TYR A 406 5.03 -25.66 -13.61
CA TYR A 406 5.04 -27.13 -13.58
C TYR A 406 3.71 -27.79 -13.99
N ASP A 407 2.59 -27.05 -13.98
CA ASP A 407 1.25 -27.55 -14.34
C ASP A 407 0.44 -26.45 -15.05
N ASN A 408 -0.67 -26.80 -15.70
CA ASN A 408 -1.58 -25.82 -16.31
C ASN A 408 -2.32 -24.97 -15.25
N CYS A 409 -2.65 -25.58 -14.11
CA CYS A 409 -3.41 -24.98 -13.01
C CYS A 409 -2.77 -25.34 -11.64
N PRO A 410 -1.53 -24.92 -11.37
CA PRO A 410 -0.88 -25.14 -10.09
C PRO A 410 -1.65 -24.43 -8.98
N ILE A 411 -1.68 -25.04 -7.78
CA ILE A 411 -2.45 -24.51 -6.65
C ILE A 411 -1.89 -23.15 -6.19
N GLU A 412 -0.59 -22.94 -6.37
CA GLU A 412 0.14 -21.71 -6.12
C GLU A 412 -0.37 -20.57 -7.00
N GLY A 413 -0.96 -20.85 -8.17
CA GLY A 413 -1.58 -19.82 -9.02
C GLY A 413 -2.69 -19.06 -8.28
N TYR A 414 -3.51 -19.76 -7.50
CA TYR A 414 -4.55 -19.13 -6.66
C TYR A 414 -3.93 -18.36 -5.48
N VAL A 415 -2.81 -18.82 -4.96
CA VAL A 415 -2.11 -18.14 -3.84
C VAL A 415 -1.46 -16.85 -4.32
N ILE A 416 -0.76 -16.89 -5.46
CA ILE A 416 -0.10 -15.73 -6.05
C ILE A 416 -1.10 -14.63 -6.42
N GLU A 417 -2.27 -14.99 -6.95
CA GLU A 417 -3.39 -14.05 -7.17
C GLU A 417 -3.73 -13.27 -5.90
N ARG A 418 -3.73 -13.93 -4.74
CA ARG A 418 -4.03 -13.29 -3.44
C ARG A 418 -2.88 -12.41 -2.94
N PHE A 419 -1.65 -12.74 -3.31
CA PHE A 419 -0.46 -12.08 -2.78
C PHE A 419 -0.03 -10.83 -3.54
N GLN A 420 -0.77 -10.36 -4.54
CA GLN A 420 -0.34 -9.20 -5.32
C GLN A 420 -0.03 -7.95 -4.46
N SER A 421 -0.92 -7.60 -3.52
CA SER A 421 -0.66 -6.50 -2.57
C SER A 421 0.55 -6.78 -1.68
N LEU A 422 0.77 -8.05 -1.32
CA LEU A 422 1.94 -8.47 -0.55
C LEU A 422 3.24 -8.36 -1.35
N ILE A 423 3.17 -8.65 -2.64
CA ILE A 423 4.31 -8.62 -3.56
C ILE A 423 4.73 -7.18 -3.86
N PHE A 424 3.77 -6.26 -4.07
CA PHE A 424 4.05 -4.92 -4.59
C PHE A 424 3.85 -3.76 -3.59
N ASN A 425 2.96 -3.91 -2.59
CA ASN A 425 2.59 -2.86 -1.64
C ASN A 425 3.02 -3.12 -0.19
N TYR A 426 3.43 -4.34 0.15
CA TYR A 426 3.87 -4.63 1.51
C TYR A 426 5.18 -3.91 1.82
N LYS A 427 5.04 -2.78 2.52
CA LYS A 427 6.14 -2.20 3.29
C LYS A 427 6.52 -3.24 4.32
N HIS A 428 7.69 -3.83 4.18
CA HIS A 428 8.30 -4.55 5.29
C HIS A 428 8.32 -3.60 6.49
N SER A 429 7.50 -3.89 7.51
CA SER A 429 7.53 -3.16 8.77
C SER A 429 8.84 -3.53 9.47
N ASN A 430 9.89 -2.80 9.13
CA ASN A 430 11.25 -3.31 9.00
C ASN A 430 11.99 -3.61 10.31
N VAL A 431 11.48 -3.28 11.49
CA VAL A 431 12.24 -3.53 12.75
C VAL A 431 11.63 -4.60 13.63
N CYS A 432 10.35 -4.46 14.00
CA CYS A 432 9.68 -5.45 14.84
C CYS A 432 9.54 -6.81 14.12
N HIS A 433 9.27 -6.78 12.81
CA HIS A 433 9.03 -7.98 12.02
C HIS A 433 10.30 -8.79 11.77
N GLU A 434 11.43 -8.15 11.43
CA GLU A 434 12.72 -8.82 11.22
C GLU A 434 13.19 -9.54 12.49
N ARG A 435 12.98 -8.91 13.66
CA ARG A 435 13.22 -9.53 14.97
C ARG A 435 12.34 -10.74 15.20
N THR A 436 11.04 -10.66 14.88
CA THR A 436 10.11 -11.80 14.97
C THR A 436 10.59 -12.97 14.12
N ILE A 437 11.03 -12.73 12.88
CA ILE A 437 11.50 -13.77 11.96
C ILE A 437 12.69 -14.52 12.55
N ALA A 438 13.69 -13.78 13.03
CA ALA A 438 14.89 -14.34 13.63
C ALA A 438 14.58 -15.18 14.88
N ILE A 439 13.71 -14.68 15.76
CA ILE A 439 13.30 -15.40 16.98
C ILE A 439 12.51 -16.66 16.60
N SER A 440 11.51 -16.56 15.71
CA SER A 440 10.72 -17.70 15.26
C SER A 440 11.56 -18.79 14.61
N TYR A 441 12.64 -18.43 13.89
CA TYR A 441 13.60 -19.40 13.38
C TYR A 441 14.23 -20.21 14.52
N PHE A 442 14.77 -19.55 15.55
CA PHE A 442 15.37 -20.25 16.68
C PHE A 442 14.38 -21.14 17.44
N LEU A 443 13.14 -20.66 17.65
CA LEU A 443 12.10 -21.45 18.31
C LEU A 443 11.74 -22.71 17.49
N ASN A 444 11.58 -22.55 16.18
CA ASN A 444 11.27 -23.67 15.28
C ASN A 444 12.41 -24.70 15.25
N GLN A 445 13.65 -24.25 15.04
CA GLN A 445 14.81 -25.14 15.03
C GLN A 445 14.99 -25.86 16.38
N CYS A 446 14.72 -25.17 17.49
CA CYS A 446 14.76 -25.75 18.83
C CYS A 446 13.65 -26.80 19.01
N SER A 447 12.43 -26.52 18.55
CA SER A 447 11.30 -27.47 18.58
C SER A 447 11.61 -28.77 17.83
N ILE A 448 12.32 -28.67 16.70
CA ILE A 448 12.77 -29.81 15.91
C ILE A 448 13.86 -30.56 16.67
N LYS A 449 14.90 -29.86 17.17
CA LYS A 449 16.04 -30.47 17.87
C LYS A 449 15.60 -31.28 19.09
N TYR A 450 14.66 -30.77 19.88
CA TYR A 450 14.19 -31.40 21.11
C TYR A 450 12.86 -32.15 20.98
N ASN A 451 12.32 -32.26 19.76
CA ASN A 451 11.03 -32.88 19.48
C ASN A 451 9.90 -32.38 20.40
N ASN A 452 9.80 -31.06 20.54
CA ASN A 452 8.84 -30.40 21.43
C ASN A 452 8.21 -29.16 20.78
N GLU A 453 6.99 -29.33 20.26
CA GLU A 453 6.24 -28.28 19.56
C GLU A 453 5.79 -27.12 20.48
N HIS A 454 5.73 -27.32 21.79
CA HIS A 454 5.31 -26.29 22.75
C HIS A 454 6.31 -25.15 22.87
N ILE A 455 7.57 -25.35 22.46
CA ILE A 455 8.60 -24.30 22.43
C ILE A 455 8.15 -23.13 21.55
N CYS A 456 7.46 -23.40 20.45
CA CYS A 456 6.94 -22.39 19.54
C CYS A 456 5.71 -21.63 20.08
N GLN A 457 5.10 -22.10 21.17
CA GLN A 457 3.88 -21.54 21.74
C GLN A 457 4.15 -20.54 22.87
N ILE A 458 5.41 -20.41 23.32
CA ILE A 458 5.80 -19.45 24.35
C ILE A 458 5.80 -18.04 23.74
N PRO A 459 5.11 -17.07 24.37
CA PRO A 459 5.11 -15.70 23.89
C PRO A 459 6.50 -15.07 24.04
N PHE A 460 6.85 -14.16 23.14
CA PHE A 460 8.10 -13.41 23.19
C PHE A 460 7.86 -11.97 22.82
N ASN A 461 8.71 -11.08 23.30
CA ASN A 461 8.69 -9.68 22.88
C ASN A 461 9.90 -9.35 21.99
N THR A 462 9.70 -8.40 21.09
CA THR A 462 10.74 -7.89 20.18
C THR A 462 11.21 -6.48 20.57
N PHE A 463 10.90 -6.04 21.79
CA PHE A 463 11.24 -4.70 22.27
C PHE A 463 12.74 -4.58 22.54
N ASP A 464 13.21 -3.35 22.65
CA ASP A 464 14.61 -3.08 22.99
C ASP A 464 14.94 -3.52 24.43
N ARG A 465 13.93 -3.71 25.29
CA ARG A 465 14.09 -4.00 26.73
C ARG A 465 13.26 -5.20 27.14
N GLY A 466 13.89 -6.13 27.84
CA GLY A 466 13.28 -7.41 28.18
C GLY A 466 12.25 -7.41 29.30
N GLU A 467 12.23 -6.35 30.12
CA GLU A 467 11.40 -6.25 31.31
C GLU A 467 10.02 -5.62 31.05
N ASP A 468 9.80 -5.01 29.88
CA ASP A 468 8.57 -4.29 29.52
C ASP A 468 7.41 -5.22 29.11
N TYR A 469 7.53 -6.55 29.25
CA TYR A 469 6.52 -7.51 28.82
C TYR A 469 6.02 -8.42 29.94
N LEU A 470 4.84 -8.10 30.48
CA LEU A 470 4.00 -8.99 31.29
C LEU A 470 2.88 -9.54 30.40
N VAL A 471 2.76 -10.86 30.26
CA VAL A 471 1.60 -11.47 29.59
C VAL A 471 0.40 -11.38 30.53
N THR A 472 -0.55 -10.51 30.21
CA THR A 472 -1.84 -10.43 30.90
C THR A 472 -2.77 -11.50 30.35
N ASN A 473 -3.33 -12.34 31.23
CA ASN A 473 -4.44 -13.22 30.83
C ASN A 473 -5.75 -12.41 30.68
N ASN A 474 -6.77 -13.01 30.06
CA ASN A 474 -8.09 -12.38 29.85
C ASN A 474 -8.82 -11.97 31.15
N ASN A 475 -8.28 -12.33 32.31
CA ASN A 475 -8.85 -12.04 33.63
C ASN A 475 -8.10 -10.91 34.37
N GLY A 476 -7.07 -10.31 33.77
CA GLY A 476 -6.30 -9.21 34.36
C GLY A 476 -5.26 -9.63 35.41
N ASP A 477 -5.06 -10.93 35.65
CA ASP A 477 -4.00 -11.43 36.53
C ASP A 477 -2.71 -11.62 35.71
N SER A 478 -1.65 -10.88 36.06
CA SER A 478 -0.32 -11.02 35.45
C SER A 478 0.44 -12.20 36.06
N THR A 479 0.69 -13.29 35.31
CA THR A 479 1.50 -14.41 35.86
C THR A 479 2.43 -15.17 34.91
N LYS A 480 2.48 -14.91 33.59
CA LYS A 480 3.41 -15.66 32.70
C LYS A 480 4.46 -14.78 32.02
N ARG A 481 5.73 -15.16 32.16
CA ARG A 481 6.87 -14.52 31.50
C ARG A 481 7.14 -15.18 30.15
N GLY A 482 7.48 -14.36 29.16
CA GLY A 482 7.86 -14.80 27.81
C GLY A 482 9.37 -14.73 27.55
N TYR A 483 9.79 -15.07 26.35
CA TYR A 483 11.19 -14.89 25.94
C TYR A 483 11.56 -13.42 25.75
N SER A 484 12.82 -13.11 26.02
CA SER A 484 13.42 -11.79 25.81
C SER A 484 14.80 -11.88 25.14
N MET A 485 15.20 -10.82 24.43
CA MET A 485 16.53 -10.70 23.79
C MET A 485 17.61 -10.13 24.71
N CYS A 486 17.20 -9.45 25.78
CA CYS A 486 18.10 -8.91 26.81
C CYS A 486 17.42 -8.88 28.16
N TYR A 487 18.16 -8.57 29.21
CA TYR A 487 17.57 -8.33 30.53
C TYR A 487 18.33 -7.25 31.29
N ASN A 488 17.67 -6.66 32.28
CA ASN A 488 18.28 -5.72 33.19
C ASN A 488 19.17 -6.48 34.16
N LYS A 489 20.47 -6.18 34.18
CA LYS A 489 21.45 -6.88 35.04
C LYS A 489 21.15 -6.77 36.53
N ASN A 490 20.38 -5.75 36.94
CA ASN A 490 19.97 -5.56 38.33
C ASN A 490 18.80 -6.49 38.73
N SER A 491 18.22 -7.20 37.76
CA SER A 491 17.21 -8.24 37.94
C SER A 491 17.73 -9.58 37.39
N PRO A 492 18.74 -10.19 38.04
CA PRO A 492 19.46 -11.35 37.51
C PRO A 492 18.57 -12.58 37.29
N GLU A 493 17.44 -12.69 37.99
CA GLU A 493 16.45 -13.74 37.79
C GLU A 493 15.83 -13.74 36.38
N LEU A 494 15.94 -12.62 35.65
CA LEU A 494 15.45 -12.47 34.29
C LEU A 494 16.34 -13.15 33.25
N GLU A 495 17.58 -13.45 33.60
CA GLU A 495 18.54 -14.16 32.75
C GLU A 495 17.94 -15.49 32.26
N ALA A 496 17.22 -16.19 33.13
CA ALA A 496 16.53 -17.46 32.84
C ALA A 496 15.51 -17.39 31.68
N PHE A 497 15.09 -16.19 31.26
CA PHE A 497 14.14 -15.98 30.16
C PHE A 497 14.79 -15.35 28.92
N CYS A 498 16.07 -15.01 29.00
CA CYS A 498 16.81 -14.39 27.91
C CYS A 498 17.29 -15.43 26.89
N ILE A 499 16.88 -15.27 25.64
CA ILE A 499 17.26 -16.10 24.49
C ILE A 499 18.26 -15.36 23.57
N PRO A 500 18.87 -16.03 22.58
CA PRO A 500 19.64 -15.36 21.55
C PRO A 500 18.81 -14.30 20.82
N ASP A 501 19.36 -13.11 20.69
CA ASP A 501 18.69 -12.03 19.98
C ASP A 501 18.76 -12.16 18.45
N CYS A 502 17.98 -11.32 17.77
CA CYS A 502 17.82 -11.36 16.31
C CYS A 502 19.13 -11.29 15.50
N PHE A 503 20.19 -10.65 16.02
CA PHE A 503 21.45 -10.53 15.29
C PHE A 503 22.19 -11.85 15.15
N PHE A 504 21.89 -12.86 15.95
CA PHE A 504 22.42 -14.22 15.77
C PHE A 504 21.80 -14.96 14.57
N HIS A 505 20.78 -14.39 13.94
CA HIS A 505 20.21 -14.88 12.68
C HIS A 505 20.39 -13.83 11.57
N SER A 506 19.63 -12.74 11.62
CA SER A 506 19.70 -11.62 10.68
C SER A 506 18.96 -10.40 11.23
N TRP A 507 19.39 -9.22 10.79
CA TRP A 507 18.63 -7.98 10.97
C TRP A 507 18.90 -7.06 9.74
N PRO A 508 18.23 -7.31 8.61
CA PRO A 508 18.48 -6.61 7.35
C PRO A 508 18.42 -5.08 7.43
N SER A 509 17.51 -4.53 8.25
CA SER A 509 17.39 -3.09 8.48
C SER A 509 18.56 -2.47 9.27
N ALA A 510 19.45 -3.30 9.84
CA ALA A 510 20.73 -2.89 10.40
C ALA A 510 21.92 -3.22 9.46
N ASN A 511 21.63 -3.53 8.19
CA ASN A 511 22.58 -4.06 7.20
C ASN A 511 23.25 -5.39 7.62
N ILE A 512 22.53 -6.22 8.37
CA ILE A 512 22.98 -7.55 8.78
C ILE A 512 22.14 -8.61 8.06
N ALA A 513 22.60 -9.02 6.87
CA ALA A 513 21.91 -10.01 6.06
C ALA A 513 21.88 -11.40 6.72
N SER A 514 22.99 -11.81 7.35
CA SER A 514 23.07 -13.02 8.16
C SER A 514 24.21 -12.94 9.18
N PHE A 515 24.05 -13.62 10.32
CA PHE A 515 25.09 -13.74 11.34
C PHE A 515 26.36 -14.41 10.78
N ASP A 516 26.20 -15.56 10.13
CA ASP A 516 27.32 -16.33 9.59
C ASP A 516 28.08 -15.57 8.49
N GLY A 517 27.36 -14.82 7.64
CA GLY A 517 27.99 -14.00 6.60
C GLY A 517 28.87 -12.90 7.19
N ILE A 518 28.36 -12.17 8.18
CA ILE A 518 29.13 -11.12 8.87
C ILE A 518 30.27 -11.72 9.70
N LYS A 519 30.03 -12.84 10.40
CA LYS A 519 31.06 -13.60 11.12
C LYS A 519 32.23 -13.95 10.20
N GLN A 520 31.97 -14.50 9.02
CA GLN A 520 33.01 -14.87 8.06
C GLN A 520 33.81 -13.65 7.59
N GLN A 521 33.13 -12.55 7.25
CA GLN A 521 33.79 -11.30 6.84
C GLN A 521 34.64 -10.69 7.96
N LEU A 522 34.21 -10.82 9.23
CA LEU A 522 34.96 -10.36 10.39
C LEU A 522 36.19 -11.22 10.67
N ILE A 523 36.08 -12.55 10.53
CA ILE A 523 37.22 -13.45 10.63
C ILE A 523 38.26 -13.10 9.56
N GLU A 524 37.84 -12.84 8.33
CA GLU A 524 38.73 -12.40 7.24
C GLU A 524 39.38 -11.04 7.55
N ALA A 525 38.59 -10.06 8.02
CA ALA A 525 39.10 -8.75 8.42
C ALA A 525 40.09 -8.82 9.60
N SER A 526 39.86 -9.75 10.55
CA SER A 526 40.72 -9.97 11.72
C SER A 526 42.12 -10.47 11.36
N GLY A 527 42.27 -11.11 10.19
CA GLY A 527 43.55 -11.58 9.68
C GLY A 527 44.41 -10.48 9.04
N MET A 528 43.90 -9.25 8.93
CA MET A 528 44.61 -8.12 8.34
C MET A 528 45.17 -7.19 9.43
N GLU A 529 46.33 -6.58 9.18
CA GLU A 529 46.87 -5.54 10.05
C GLU A 529 45.95 -4.30 10.06
N PRO A 530 45.69 -3.69 11.23
CA PRO A 530 44.84 -2.52 11.32
C PRO A 530 45.56 -1.28 10.76
N ILE A 531 44.81 -0.41 10.09
CA ILE A 531 45.36 0.80 9.45
C ILE A 531 45.73 1.87 10.50
N ILE A 532 44.92 2.03 11.54
CA ILE A 532 44.99 3.14 12.50
C ILE A 532 45.15 2.59 13.94
N PRO A 533 46.21 2.96 14.68
CA PRO A 533 46.44 2.51 16.05
C PRO A 533 45.64 3.32 17.08
N LYS A 534 44.34 3.52 16.83
CA LYS A 534 43.40 4.26 17.70
C LYS A 534 42.23 3.38 18.10
N VAL A 535 41.47 3.86 19.09
CA VAL A 535 40.16 3.33 19.47
C VAL A 535 39.10 3.87 18.50
N GLY A 536 38.45 2.97 17.75
CA GLY A 536 37.41 3.32 16.79
C GLY A 536 36.00 3.04 17.29
N TRP A 537 35.08 3.98 17.01
CA TRP A 537 33.64 3.76 17.13
C TRP A 537 32.88 4.50 16.03
N VAL A 538 31.88 3.84 15.45
CA VAL A 538 30.97 4.43 14.47
C VAL A 538 29.56 4.07 14.87
N GLY A 539 28.68 5.07 15.03
CA GLY A 539 27.30 4.84 15.42
C GLY A 539 26.49 6.11 15.63
N ASN A 540 25.21 5.95 15.98
CA ASN A 540 24.31 7.06 16.28
C ASN A 540 24.29 7.39 17.78
N ILE A 541 24.81 8.55 18.16
CA ILE A 541 24.83 9.03 19.55
C ILE A 541 23.46 9.47 20.06
N TYR A 542 22.48 9.71 19.18
CA TYR A 542 21.14 10.20 19.54
C TYR A 542 20.07 9.11 19.50
N SER A 543 20.43 7.85 19.23
CA SER A 543 19.43 6.77 19.20
C SER A 543 18.87 6.37 20.56
N PRO A 544 19.59 6.49 21.70
CA PRO A 544 19.03 6.13 22.99
C PRO A 544 17.91 7.10 23.46
N LEU A 545 16.92 6.58 24.19
CA LEU A 545 15.85 7.33 24.83
C LEU A 545 16.33 7.92 26.16
N SER A 546 15.72 9.02 26.60
CA SER A 546 16.16 9.81 27.75
C SER A 546 16.15 9.10 29.11
N ASP A 547 15.55 7.92 29.18
CA ASP A 547 15.41 7.09 30.37
C ASP A 547 16.53 6.03 30.54
N VAL A 548 17.51 5.99 29.63
CA VAL A 548 18.73 5.17 29.78
C VAL A 548 19.98 6.04 29.85
N ILE A 549 21.02 5.56 30.55
CA ILE A 549 22.26 6.34 30.76
C ILE A 549 22.96 6.67 29.44
N GLU A 550 22.82 5.80 28.42
CA GLU A 550 23.40 5.95 27.09
C GLU A 550 22.90 7.17 26.32
N TYR A 551 21.75 7.72 26.68
CA TYR A 551 21.29 9.03 26.18
C TYR A 551 22.30 10.14 26.46
N THR A 552 22.97 10.06 27.61
CA THR A 552 24.00 11.02 28.02
C THR A 552 25.41 10.55 27.70
N THR A 553 25.69 9.25 27.82
CA THR A 553 27.07 8.75 27.70
C THR A 553 27.52 8.56 26.25
N ARG A 554 26.63 8.34 25.27
CA ARG A 554 27.05 8.33 23.85
C ARG A 554 27.49 9.72 23.34
N PRO A 555 26.76 10.82 23.62
CA PRO A 555 27.28 12.17 23.33
C PRO A 555 28.56 12.51 24.11
N LEU A 556 28.67 12.05 25.37
CA LEU A 556 29.90 12.21 26.15
C LEU A 556 31.08 11.46 25.52
N LEU A 557 30.88 10.23 25.02
CA LEU A 557 31.90 9.46 24.32
C LEU A 557 32.43 10.24 23.09
N LYS A 558 31.53 10.84 22.31
CA LYS A 558 31.92 11.72 21.19
C LYS A 558 32.72 12.93 21.65
N THR A 559 32.30 13.56 22.74
CA THR A 559 32.99 14.73 23.33
C THR A 559 34.39 14.37 23.82
N ILE A 560 34.56 13.24 24.52
CA ILE A 560 35.87 12.72 24.95
C ILE A 560 36.73 12.40 23.74
N GLY A 561 36.16 11.75 22.71
CA GLY A 561 36.88 11.42 21.48
C GLY A 561 37.39 12.65 20.74
N ASP A 562 36.54 13.67 20.57
CA ASP A 562 36.91 14.93 19.91
C ASP A 562 37.98 15.72 20.67
N ALA A 563 37.97 15.64 22.01
CA ALA A 563 38.99 16.24 22.85
C ALA A 563 40.32 15.47 22.83
N ASN A 564 40.32 14.19 22.41
CA ASN A 564 41.48 13.31 22.42
C ASN A 564 41.67 12.61 21.05
N PRO A 565 41.84 13.36 19.95
CA PRO A 565 41.84 12.81 18.59
C PRO A 565 43.07 11.95 18.28
N THR A 566 44.11 11.98 19.13
CA THR A 566 45.28 11.08 19.02
C THR A 566 44.96 9.67 19.52
N LEU A 567 43.95 9.52 20.39
CA LEU A 567 43.57 8.26 21.01
C LEU A 567 42.32 7.65 20.37
N PHE A 568 41.36 8.47 19.94
CA PHE A 568 40.05 8.01 19.51
C PHE A 568 39.66 8.57 18.14
N ASP A 569 38.91 7.77 17.38
CA ASP A 569 38.08 8.22 16.27
C ASP A 569 36.63 7.79 16.57
N ILE A 570 35.84 8.70 17.16
CA ILE A 570 34.41 8.50 17.47
C ILE A 570 33.57 9.22 16.41
N ILE A 571 32.93 8.46 15.54
CA ILE A 571 32.26 8.97 14.34
C ILE A 571 30.74 8.85 14.52
N GLN A 572 30.06 9.99 14.40
CA GLN A 572 28.61 10.05 14.40
C GLN A 572 28.05 9.67 13.04
N VAL A 573 27.04 8.80 13.03
CA VAL A 573 26.27 8.44 11.84
C VAL A 573 24.78 8.63 12.11
N LEU A 574 24.07 9.23 11.15
CA LEU A 574 22.62 9.37 11.19
C LEU A 574 21.97 8.37 10.22
N PRO A 575 20.84 7.76 10.61
CA PRO A 575 20.08 6.89 9.72
C PRO A 575 19.47 7.70 8.56
N VAL A 576 19.38 7.06 7.39
CA VAL A 576 18.57 7.53 6.25
C VAL A 576 17.37 6.59 6.15
N ASP A 577 16.15 7.15 6.14
CA ASP A 577 14.90 6.36 6.18
C ASP A 577 14.86 5.32 7.32
N PHE A 578 15.31 5.72 8.51
CA PHE A 578 15.41 4.88 9.72
C PHE A 578 16.40 3.71 9.64
N VAL A 579 17.24 3.64 8.59
CA VAL A 579 18.24 2.59 8.37
C VAL A 579 19.65 3.21 8.34
N ILE A 580 20.63 2.53 8.94
CA ILE A 580 22.05 2.87 8.78
C ILE A 580 22.64 1.94 7.72
N ASN A 581 22.96 2.49 6.55
CA ASN A 581 23.51 1.74 5.39
C ASN A 581 24.50 2.61 4.60
N GLU A 582 24.96 2.15 3.44
CA GLU A 582 25.90 2.90 2.59
C GLU A 582 25.44 4.31 2.16
N ASN A 583 24.13 4.61 2.24
CA ASN A 583 23.61 5.95 1.95
C ASN A 583 23.70 6.90 3.16
N SER A 584 23.95 6.36 4.36
CA SER A 584 24.20 7.18 5.55
C SER A 584 25.56 7.85 5.47
N ASN A 585 25.60 9.16 5.71
CA ASN A 585 26.87 9.88 5.77
C ASN A 585 27.77 9.29 6.87
N HIS A 586 29.05 9.10 6.56
CA HIS A 586 30.05 8.45 7.42
C HIS A 586 29.76 6.98 7.78
N TYR A 587 28.91 6.29 7.02
CA TYR A 587 28.70 4.86 7.16
C TYR A 587 30.02 4.08 7.12
N MET A 588 30.11 3.07 7.99
CA MET A 588 31.21 2.10 8.01
C MET A 588 30.66 0.73 8.37
N SER A 589 30.95 -0.26 7.54
CA SER A 589 30.59 -1.65 7.82
C SER A 589 31.38 -2.19 9.02
N LEU A 590 30.87 -3.22 9.71
CA LEU A 590 31.60 -3.88 10.79
C LEU A 590 32.97 -4.43 10.33
N PRO A 591 33.09 -5.11 9.17
CA PRO A 591 34.40 -5.52 8.65
C PRO A 591 35.35 -4.35 8.39
N ASP A 592 34.87 -3.24 7.82
CA ASP A 592 35.73 -2.08 7.56
C ASP A 592 36.18 -1.40 8.85
N LEU A 593 35.32 -1.37 9.88
CA LEU A 593 35.70 -0.91 11.22
C LEU A 593 36.87 -1.74 11.78
N VAL A 594 36.81 -3.08 11.65
CA VAL A 594 37.85 -4.01 12.10
C VAL A 594 39.14 -3.88 11.28
N ARG A 595 39.05 -3.66 9.97
CA ARG A 595 40.23 -3.38 9.13
C ARG A 595 40.87 -2.04 9.47
N LYS A 596 40.06 -1.04 9.81
CA LYS A 596 40.54 0.32 10.02
C LYS A 596 41.22 0.52 11.37
N TYR A 597 40.66 0.02 12.47
CA TYR A 597 41.12 0.37 13.81
C TYR A 597 41.76 -0.80 14.56
N LYS A 598 42.86 -0.51 15.26
CA LYS A 598 43.58 -1.48 16.11
C LYS A 598 42.80 -1.80 17.38
N TYR A 599 42.11 -0.81 17.94
CA TYR A 599 41.33 -0.94 19.17
C TYR A 599 39.88 -0.56 18.90
N LEU A 600 38.94 -1.22 19.58
CA LEU A 600 37.51 -0.99 19.40
C LEU A 600 36.86 -0.68 20.75
N ILE A 601 35.77 0.09 20.74
CA ILE A 601 34.94 0.30 21.92
C ILE A 601 33.49 -0.07 21.62
N ASP A 602 32.86 -0.73 22.59
CA ASP A 602 31.43 -1.01 22.59
C ASP A 602 30.73 -0.31 23.76
N ILE A 603 29.58 0.29 23.44
CA ILE A 603 28.72 1.01 24.38
C ILE A 603 27.26 0.65 24.08
N GLY A 604 26.44 0.52 25.13
CA GLY A 604 25.02 0.15 25.07
C GLY A 604 24.15 1.11 24.24
N GLY A 605 22.87 0.78 24.07
CA GLY A 605 21.88 1.57 23.35
C GLY A 605 20.61 1.78 24.17
N ASN A 606 19.43 1.67 23.54
CA ASN A 606 18.16 1.63 24.27
C ASN A 606 17.98 0.39 25.15
N GLY A 607 18.71 -0.67 24.80
CA GLY A 607 18.78 -1.94 25.50
C GLY A 607 20.18 -2.53 25.32
N TRP A 608 20.27 -3.75 24.80
CA TRP A 608 21.54 -4.43 24.58
C TRP A 608 22.37 -3.84 23.41
N SER A 609 23.61 -4.31 23.26
CA SER A 609 24.44 -3.93 22.11
C SER A 609 24.19 -4.86 20.92
N GLY A 610 23.69 -4.28 19.84
CA GLY A 610 23.61 -5.00 18.57
C GLY A 610 24.97 -5.43 17.98
N ARG A 611 26.07 -4.83 18.46
CA ARG A 611 27.41 -5.02 17.87
C ARG A 611 28.31 -5.95 18.67
N LEU A 612 28.14 -6.04 19.99
CA LEU A 612 29.09 -6.71 20.89
C LEU A 612 29.46 -8.12 20.40
N LYS A 613 28.47 -8.96 20.11
CA LYS A 613 28.67 -10.35 19.64
C LYS A 613 29.52 -10.47 18.37
N PHE A 614 29.48 -9.46 17.49
CA PHE A 614 30.29 -9.40 16.29
C PHE A 614 31.72 -8.95 16.58
N LEU A 615 31.88 -7.95 17.45
CA LEU A 615 33.19 -7.39 17.80
C LEU A 615 34.10 -8.42 18.47
N LEU A 616 33.55 -9.46 19.11
CA LEU A 616 34.34 -10.57 19.65
C LEU A 616 35.10 -11.34 18.55
N PHE A 617 34.62 -11.37 17.30
CA PHE A 617 35.33 -12.00 16.17
C PHE A 617 36.46 -11.15 15.57
N SER A 618 36.67 -9.91 16.06
CA SER A 618 37.57 -8.95 15.41
C SER A 618 39.05 -9.21 15.63
N LYS A 619 39.42 -10.00 16.65
CA LYS A 619 40.79 -10.08 17.22
C LYS A 619 41.39 -8.70 17.52
N ARG A 620 40.56 -7.69 17.74
CA ARG A 620 40.97 -6.37 18.24
C ARG A 620 40.72 -6.31 19.74
N PRO A 621 41.62 -5.69 20.53
CA PRO A 621 41.33 -5.44 21.93
C PRO A 621 40.10 -4.52 22.05
N LEU A 622 39.15 -4.94 22.88
CA LEU A 622 37.82 -4.35 22.98
C LEU A 622 37.64 -3.68 24.34
N LEU A 623 37.35 -2.38 24.34
CA LEU A 623 36.81 -1.66 25.48
C LEU A 623 35.30 -1.92 25.56
N ILE A 624 34.82 -2.35 26.72
CA ILE A 624 33.38 -2.53 26.95
C ILE A 624 32.94 -1.58 28.06
N VAL A 625 32.05 -0.66 27.70
CA VAL A 625 31.39 0.24 28.65
C VAL A 625 30.33 -0.52 29.42
N ASP A 626 30.37 -0.43 30.75
CA ASP A 626 29.38 -1.02 31.63
C ASP A 626 27.98 -0.45 31.35
N ARG A 627 26.96 -1.31 31.44
CA ARG A 627 25.60 -1.04 30.95
C ARG A 627 24.56 -1.77 31.80
N VAL A 628 23.31 -1.32 31.73
CA VAL A 628 22.19 -1.93 32.48
C VAL A 628 21.62 -3.14 31.74
N TYR A 629 21.34 -2.98 30.45
CA TYR A 629 20.73 -4.04 29.64
C TYR A 629 21.81 -4.88 28.97
N ILE A 630 21.80 -6.18 29.27
CA ILE A 630 22.82 -7.12 28.84
C ILE A 630 22.19 -8.34 28.14
N GLU A 631 22.96 -8.93 27.23
CA GLU A 631 22.63 -10.18 26.55
C GLU A 631 22.86 -11.40 27.45
N TYR A 632 22.29 -12.56 27.08
CA TYR A 632 22.42 -13.79 27.86
C TYR A 632 23.87 -14.24 28.09
N PHE A 633 24.78 -13.93 27.17
CA PHE A 633 26.18 -14.34 27.23
C PHE A 633 27.09 -13.33 27.95
N TYR A 634 26.57 -12.15 28.33
CA TYR A 634 27.40 -11.05 28.81
C TYR A 634 28.21 -11.42 30.06
N ASN A 635 27.59 -12.19 30.96
CA ASN A 635 28.23 -12.63 32.21
C ASN A 635 29.32 -13.69 32.01
N ASP A 636 29.39 -14.33 30.83
CA ASP A 636 30.49 -15.23 30.49
C ASP A 636 31.76 -14.45 30.14
N LEU A 637 31.61 -13.17 29.75
CA LEU A 637 32.73 -12.30 29.43
C LEU A 637 33.37 -11.77 30.72
N ILE A 638 34.53 -12.32 31.05
CA ILE A 638 35.36 -11.91 32.19
C ILE A 638 36.24 -10.67 31.84
N PRO A 639 36.20 -9.58 32.64
CA PRO A 639 37.08 -8.43 32.49
C PRO A 639 38.57 -8.79 32.56
N TYR A 640 39.40 -8.15 31.72
CA TYR A 640 40.83 -8.42 31.51
C TYR A 640 41.19 -9.85 31.06
N VAL A 641 40.19 -10.67 30.76
CA VAL A 641 40.34 -11.96 30.09
C VAL A 641 39.81 -11.87 28.66
N HIS A 642 38.61 -11.31 28.47
CA HIS A 642 37.97 -11.18 27.15
C HIS A 642 37.82 -9.72 26.68
N TYR A 643 37.89 -8.74 27.58
CA TYR A 643 37.78 -7.31 27.23
C TYR A 643 38.38 -6.40 28.30
N ILE A 644 38.53 -5.12 27.99
CA ILE A 644 38.97 -4.08 28.93
C ILE A 644 37.73 -3.33 29.44
N PRO A 645 37.43 -3.35 30.76
CA PRO A 645 36.22 -2.73 31.29
C PRO A 645 36.34 -1.21 31.34
N VAL A 646 35.25 -0.51 31.03
CA VAL A 646 35.08 0.94 31.19
C VAL A 646 33.82 1.18 32.03
N LYS A 647 33.88 2.11 32.97
CA LYS A 647 32.71 2.48 33.80
C LYS A 647 31.59 3.05 32.94
N ALA A 648 30.35 2.84 33.39
CA ALA A 648 29.15 3.30 32.68
C ALA A 648 29.15 4.82 32.42
N ASP A 649 29.77 5.61 33.31
CA ASP A 649 29.90 7.07 33.22
C ASP A 649 31.11 7.55 32.39
N LEU A 650 31.88 6.63 31.81
CA LEU A 650 33.11 6.86 31.02
C LEU A 650 34.25 7.53 31.80
N SER A 651 34.16 7.63 33.13
CA SER A 651 35.14 8.37 33.96
C SER A 651 36.56 7.79 33.91
N ASP A 652 36.72 6.51 33.56
CA ASP A 652 38.00 5.84 33.42
C ASP A 652 38.41 5.54 31.96
N LEU A 653 37.64 5.99 30.96
CA LEU A 653 37.88 5.66 29.54
C LEU A 653 39.31 6.01 29.08
N ILE A 654 39.79 7.22 29.41
CA ILE A 654 41.15 7.67 29.03
C ILE A 654 42.22 6.83 29.74
N ILE A 655 42.01 6.52 31.02
CA ILE A 655 42.94 5.72 31.83
C ILE A 655 43.04 4.30 31.26
N GLN A 656 41.90 3.68 30.94
CA GLN A 656 41.84 2.35 30.33
C GLN A 656 42.50 2.32 28.95
N THR A 657 42.31 3.38 28.16
CA THR A 657 42.94 3.49 26.84
C THR A 657 44.46 3.60 26.95
N HIS A 658 44.99 4.39 27.89
CA HIS A 658 46.43 4.44 28.15
C HIS A 658 46.98 3.12 28.68
N TRP A 659 46.22 2.41 29.53
CA TRP A 659 46.59 1.08 29.97
C TRP A 659 46.72 0.11 28.78
N MET A 660 45.78 0.14 27.83
CA MET A 660 45.85 -0.70 26.63
C MET A 660 47.09 -0.40 25.77
N LEU A 661 47.42 0.87 25.58
CA LEU A 661 48.61 1.29 24.83
C LEU A 661 49.91 0.86 25.51
N ALA A 662 49.93 0.77 26.84
CA ALA A 662 51.09 0.32 27.60
C ALA A 662 51.21 -1.21 27.73
N ASN A 663 50.17 -1.97 27.36
CA ASN A 663 50.08 -3.42 27.60
C ASN A 663 49.68 -4.19 26.33
N GLU A 664 50.37 -3.95 25.21
CA GLU A 664 49.99 -4.48 23.89
C GLU A 664 49.90 -6.01 23.85
N ASP A 665 50.91 -6.73 24.37
CA ASP A 665 50.91 -8.20 24.38
C ASP A 665 49.71 -8.76 25.16
N LYS A 666 49.40 -8.15 26.31
CA LYS A 666 48.24 -8.55 27.11
C LYS A 666 46.93 -8.25 26.39
N CYS A 667 46.86 -7.12 25.69
CA CYS A 667 45.69 -6.77 24.88
C CYS A 667 45.47 -7.78 23.73
N ASN A 668 46.54 -8.24 23.08
CA ASN A 668 46.47 -9.28 22.05
C ASN A 668 45.99 -10.62 22.61
N GLU A 669 46.45 -11.01 23.81
CA GLU A 669 45.94 -12.20 24.52
C GLU A 669 44.43 -12.06 24.80
N ILE A 670 44.00 -10.92 25.37
CA ILE A 670 42.61 -10.63 25.67
C ILE A 670 41.71 -10.72 24.42
N ALA A 671 42.17 -10.13 23.31
CA ALA A 671 41.45 -10.15 22.05
C ALA A 671 41.33 -11.57 21.45
N ASN A 672 42.37 -12.40 21.58
CA ASN A 672 42.33 -13.79 21.13
C ASN A 672 41.41 -14.65 22.00
N ASN A 673 41.37 -14.41 23.32
CA ASN A 673 40.43 -15.10 24.21
C ASN A 673 38.98 -14.77 23.85
N ALA A 674 38.66 -13.50 23.57
CA ALA A 674 37.33 -13.10 23.09
C ALA A 674 36.93 -13.80 21.78
N PHE A 675 37.88 -13.87 20.84
CA PHE A 675 37.69 -14.57 19.57
C PHE A 675 37.38 -16.06 19.78
N ASN A 676 38.18 -16.75 20.60
CA ASN A 676 37.99 -18.17 20.89
C ASN A 676 36.64 -18.42 21.59
N TYR A 677 36.30 -17.59 22.58
CA TYR A 677 34.99 -17.66 23.23
C TYR A 677 33.85 -17.57 22.21
N ALA A 678 33.91 -16.60 21.29
CA ALA A 678 32.87 -16.41 20.28
C ALA A 678 32.82 -17.57 19.27
N ILE A 679 33.96 -18.13 18.84
CA ILE A 679 34.02 -19.30 17.96
C ILE A 679 33.37 -20.52 18.61
N GLU A 680 33.63 -20.75 19.89
CA GLU A 680 33.14 -21.91 20.64
C GLU A 680 31.66 -21.80 21.03
N ASN A 681 31.21 -20.60 21.39
CA ASN A 681 29.89 -20.41 22.01
C ASN A 681 28.83 -19.87 21.05
N PHE A 682 29.20 -19.19 19.95
CA PHE A 682 28.25 -18.65 18.99
C PHE A 682 28.06 -19.59 17.80
N THR A 683 27.39 -20.71 18.10
CA THR A 683 27.00 -21.75 17.14
C THR A 683 25.50 -22.00 17.24
N LEU A 684 24.88 -22.44 16.14
CA LEU A 684 23.45 -22.77 16.12
C LEU A 684 23.10 -23.76 17.24
N ASP A 685 23.92 -24.80 17.44
CA ASP A 685 23.67 -25.81 18.47
C ASP A 685 23.54 -25.20 19.88
N LYS A 686 24.46 -24.29 20.25
CA LYS A 686 24.46 -23.54 21.52
C LYS A 686 23.31 -22.55 21.62
N PHE A 687 22.91 -21.92 20.52
CA PHE A 687 21.73 -21.05 20.50
C PHE A 687 20.47 -21.85 20.81
N LEU A 688 20.31 -23.04 20.22
CA LEU A 688 19.16 -23.91 20.48
C LEU A 688 19.17 -24.44 21.92
N ASP A 689 20.34 -24.80 22.46
CA ASP A 689 20.48 -25.16 23.88
C ASP A 689 20.01 -24.02 24.80
N ARG A 690 20.37 -22.78 24.47
CA ARG A 690 19.95 -21.60 25.25
C ARG A 690 18.44 -21.37 25.19
N VAL A 691 17.84 -21.52 24.01
CA VAL A 691 16.37 -21.43 23.85
C VAL A 691 15.67 -22.51 24.67
N TYR A 692 16.19 -23.75 24.66
CA TYR A 692 15.63 -24.84 25.43
C TYR A 692 15.78 -24.63 26.94
N TYR A 693 16.92 -24.12 27.39
CA TYR A 693 17.13 -23.71 28.79
C TYR A 693 16.07 -22.68 29.23
N ALA A 694 15.82 -21.66 28.41
CA ALA A 694 14.80 -20.66 28.70
C ALA A 694 13.39 -21.28 28.71
N TYR A 695 13.07 -22.17 27.77
CA TYR A 695 11.81 -22.92 27.74
C TYR A 695 11.57 -23.66 29.07
N CYS A 696 12.55 -24.44 29.52
CA CYS A 696 12.46 -25.21 30.77
C CYS A 696 12.20 -24.34 32.00
N ASN A 697 12.77 -23.12 32.03
CA ASN A 697 12.54 -22.16 33.12
C ASN A 697 11.17 -21.49 33.07
N ILE A 698 10.55 -21.38 31.89
CA ILE A 698 9.20 -20.81 31.72
C ILE A 698 8.14 -21.84 32.09
N VAL A 699 8.31 -23.11 31.72
CA VAL A 699 7.30 -24.15 32.01
C VAL A 699 7.36 -24.71 33.43
N SER A 700 8.47 -24.51 34.14
CA SER A 700 8.65 -24.96 35.53
C SER A 700 8.16 -23.95 36.58
N LYS A 701 7.87 -22.71 36.19
CA LYS A 701 7.36 -21.63 37.02
C LYS A 701 5.92 -21.29 36.62
#